data_AF-A0A960BMX4-F1
#
_entry.id   AF-A0A960BMX4-F1
#
_cell.length_a   1.000
_cell.length_b   1.000
_cell.length_c   1.000
_cell.angle_alpha   90.00
_cell.angle_beta   90.00
_cell.angle_gamma   90.00
#
_symmetry.space_group_name_H-M   'P 1'
#
loop_
_entity.id
_entity.type
_entity.pdbx_description
1 polymer ?
#
loop_
_entity_poly.entity_id
_entity_poly.type
_entity_poly.pdbx_seq_one_letter_code
_entity_poly.pdbx_strand_id
1 'polypeptide(L)'
;MTRSRWHLATTSLVLVWLAAAVAVALAHRYISAASWLMVHLLLLGAVTNAVLIWSSHFSAALLRLPASKNWRPDATRLVALNMAVVLVIGGVTTAATYVTAIGALLLAIVVAAHGYSLVRALRKALPSRFGATVHYYVMACGWLIIGVVLGVLLSRGSLDASFQSRIMISHVTVNVLGWIGFSVVGTLVTLWPTMLRTRIAEEAQRAARLTLPILTGAVALATLGALTGMVPLSLLGLVGYLIGLGVASRPMLRETVQRRPDSFATWSVFAAWLWLLICLVTYCVILALSWDFETAAERTGYLAGVLIVGFVAQTLAGALSYLIPAMIGGGPRVVRWRNSVVDRGAMARVVATNTALLVWLLPTPSAVRVTTSAIVLICLTTAGVLVARSMLRPPASDPAALDTRAVVGPRHNTLSGGLAVGVAVTVLAVAVGVGVDPAAVGIGATTAGSAGAGVPVTGDTTTAAVEMKGMRFVPAEITVPAGNTLVIEVTNSGEDTHDLVLDTGQRTDRLAPGESARLEVGPVGRPLEGWCSIAGHRQMGMTLAVIVTGSAPHNETTRVTSQHEHPAPEGTDEASAARDLDLMAAPGQGFRARDARLAPTPRRRTHRIELRVQALVEEVAPGVTQTRWTFGGSVPGPTLRGRIGDTFVVTLVNDADIGHSIDFHAGALAPQRPMRTIGPGEQLRYRFTATRAGIWLYHCSTMPMSMHIANGMFGAVIIDPPGLKPVADEFLLVQSEGYLGPQDGSASMDGIRAEQPDLVVFNGYPNQYAHQPLNVGVGARTRIWVLAAGPNRGTAFHIVGGQFDTLYKEGSYRLQPGSGGSQVLGLHTAQGGFVEFELPEPGSYPFVSHVMVDAERGAYGLLRAS
;
A
#
# COMPACT_ATOMS: atom_id res chain seq x y z
N MET A 1 5.87 45.96 -7.65
CA MET A 1 4.95 44.81 -7.61
C MET A 1 3.64 45.24 -6.95
N THR A 2 2.47 44.91 -7.52
CA THR A 2 1.18 45.24 -6.89
C THR A 2 0.87 44.25 -5.76
N ARG A 3 0.03 44.65 -4.79
CA ARG A 3 -0.41 43.77 -3.68
C ARG A 3 -1.02 42.46 -4.17
N SER A 4 -1.80 42.52 -5.26
CA SER A 4 -2.39 41.35 -5.91
C SER A 4 -1.32 40.41 -6.48
N ARG A 5 -0.30 40.94 -7.18
CA ARG A 5 0.82 40.12 -7.71
C ARG A 5 1.67 39.50 -6.61
N TRP A 6 1.89 40.20 -5.49
CA TRP A 6 2.58 39.64 -4.33
C TRP A 6 1.87 38.42 -3.78
N HIS A 7 0.58 38.55 -3.46
CA HIS A 7 -0.18 37.45 -2.88
C HIS A 7 -0.34 36.27 -3.85
N LEU A 8 -0.42 36.53 -5.15
CA LEU A 8 -0.43 35.49 -6.17
C LEU A 8 0.89 34.68 -6.17
N ALA A 9 2.03 35.37 -6.15
CA ALA A 9 3.35 34.74 -6.16
C ALA A 9 3.67 33.99 -4.85
N THR A 10 3.30 34.52 -3.69
CA THR A 10 3.54 33.83 -2.42
C THR A 10 2.59 32.65 -2.22
N THR A 11 1.36 32.75 -2.72
CA THR A 11 0.39 31.65 -2.67
C THR A 11 0.77 30.49 -3.60
N SER A 12 1.36 30.77 -4.77
CA SER A 12 1.81 29.69 -5.65
C SER A 12 2.87 28.80 -4.99
N LEU A 13 3.68 29.33 -4.07
CA LEU A 13 4.63 28.52 -3.29
C LEU A 13 3.90 27.47 -2.43
N VAL A 14 2.80 27.85 -1.78
CA VAL A 14 1.99 26.92 -0.98
C VAL A 14 1.42 25.81 -1.87
N LEU A 15 0.92 26.16 -3.06
CA LEU A 15 0.39 25.19 -4.02
C LEU A 15 1.46 24.23 -4.56
N VAL A 16 2.70 24.70 -4.76
CA VAL A 16 3.82 23.84 -5.19
C VAL A 16 4.14 22.78 -4.12
N TRP A 17 4.20 23.15 -2.84
CA TRP A 17 4.40 22.17 -1.77
C TRP A 17 3.24 21.19 -1.63
N LEU A 18 2.00 21.65 -1.82
CA LEU A 18 0.84 20.75 -1.87
C LEU A 18 0.94 19.75 -3.04
N ALA A 19 1.36 20.22 -4.22
CA ALA A 19 1.58 19.34 -5.36
C ALA A 19 2.69 18.32 -5.10
N ALA A 20 3.78 18.72 -4.44
CA ALA A 20 4.86 17.82 -4.03
C ALA A 20 4.36 16.75 -3.03
N ALA A 21 3.57 17.15 -2.02
CA ALA A 21 2.97 16.21 -1.08
C ALA A 21 2.04 15.19 -1.77
N VAL A 22 1.23 15.63 -2.75
CA VAL A 22 0.39 14.75 -3.57
C VAL A 22 1.24 13.81 -4.42
N ALA A 23 2.32 14.29 -5.03
CA ALA A 23 3.21 13.47 -5.84
C ALA A 23 3.84 12.33 -5.01
N VAL A 24 4.32 12.64 -3.80
CA VAL A 24 4.81 11.61 -2.87
C VAL A 24 3.70 10.66 -2.44
N ALA A 25 2.49 11.15 -2.17
CA ALA A 25 1.36 10.30 -1.83
C ALA A 25 1.00 9.31 -2.95
N LEU A 26 1.13 9.70 -4.22
CA LEU A 26 0.89 8.81 -5.37
C LEU A 26 2.06 7.84 -5.62
N ALA A 27 3.29 8.25 -5.32
CA ALA A 27 4.50 7.45 -5.51
C ALA A 27 4.96 6.69 -4.25
N HIS A 28 4.17 6.69 -3.16
CA HIS A 28 4.61 6.26 -1.84
C HIS A 28 5.21 4.84 -1.80
N ARG A 29 4.68 3.92 -2.61
CA ARG A 29 5.19 2.54 -2.73
C ARG A 29 6.63 2.41 -3.25
N TYR A 30 7.16 3.46 -3.85
CA TYR A 30 8.52 3.50 -4.42
C TYR A 30 9.47 4.40 -3.61
N ILE A 31 9.01 4.94 -2.48
CA ILE A 31 9.76 5.92 -1.68
C ILE A 31 9.84 5.39 -0.25
N SER A 32 11.02 4.97 0.18
CA SER A 32 11.26 4.42 1.52
C SER A 32 10.79 5.34 2.67
N ALA A 33 10.94 6.66 2.51
CA ALA A 33 10.54 7.66 3.50
C ALA A 33 9.17 8.32 3.22
N ALA A 34 8.28 7.67 2.47
CA ALA A 34 7.05 8.30 1.98
C ALA A 34 6.15 8.87 3.10
N SER A 35 5.92 8.11 4.18
CA SER A 35 5.07 8.53 5.30
C SER A 35 5.59 9.80 5.97
N TRP A 36 6.90 9.85 6.24
CA TRP A 36 7.55 11.03 6.80
C TRP A 36 7.50 12.22 5.83
N LEU A 37 7.78 11.98 4.55
CA LEU A 37 7.76 13.01 3.51
C LEU A 37 6.37 13.61 3.30
N MET A 38 5.31 12.79 3.23
CA MET A 38 3.94 13.29 3.08
C MET A 38 3.56 14.25 4.20
N VAL A 39 3.89 13.92 5.45
CA VAL A 39 3.63 14.76 6.62
C VAL A 39 4.44 16.04 6.54
N HIS A 40 5.75 15.97 6.31
CA HIS A 40 6.62 17.16 6.38
C HIS A 40 6.49 18.07 5.15
N LEU A 41 6.22 17.53 3.95
CA LEU A 41 5.91 18.35 2.77
C LEU A 41 4.63 19.17 2.98
N LEU A 42 3.62 18.57 3.62
CA LEU A 42 2.39 19.28 3.96
C LEU A 42 2.61 20.28 5.11
N LEU A 43 3.15 19.84 6.25
CA LEU A 43 3.23 20.67 7.47
C LEU A 43 4.38 21.68 7.41
N LEU A 44 5.59 21.22 7.13
CA LEU A 44 6.78 22.06 7.07
C LEU A 44 6.89 22.83 5.74
N GLY A 45 6.46 22.23 4.62
CA GLY A 45 6.39 22.90 3.33
C GLY A 45 5.18 23.84 3.21
N ALA A 46 4.00 23.27 2.95
CA ALA A 46 2.81 24.04 2.58
C ALA A 46 2.24 24.88 3.74
N VAL A 47 1.98 24.27 4.90
CA VAL A 47 1.32 24.93 6.04
C VAL A 47 2.21 26.01 6.62
N THR A 48 3.51 25.75 6.80
CA THR A 48 4.43 26.75 7.38
C THR A 48 4.61 27.96 6.45
N ASN A 49 4.72 27.75 5.13
CA ASN A 49 4.67 28.87 4.16
C ASN A 49 3.35 29.65 4.31
N ALA A 50 2.21 28.97 4.36
CA ALA A 50 0.91 29.60 4.54
C ALA A 50 0.84 30.42 5.85
N VAL A 51 1.27 29.85 6.98
CA VAL A 51 1.27 30.53 8.28
C VAL A 51 2.13 31.80 8.23
N LEU A 52 3.35 31.77 7.68
CA LEU A 52 4.20 32.97 7.61
C LEU A 52 3.59 34.08 6.74
N ILE A 53 3.03 33.72 5.59
CA ILE A 53 2.38 34.65 4.65
C ILE A 53 1.15 35.29 5.31
N TRP A 54 0.27 34.45 5.84
CA TRP A 54 -1.05 34.86 6.31
C TRP A 54 -1.00 35.50 7.69
N SER A 55 -0.15 35.05 8.60
CA SER A 55 0.04 35.70 9.90
C SER A 55 0.60 37.11 9.76
N SER A 56 1.54 37.35 8.82
CA SER A 56 2.01 38.70 8.47
C SER A 56 0.85 39.59 8.00
N HIS A 57 0.05 39.07 7.07
CA HIS A 57 -1.07 39.80 6.50
C HIS A 57 -2.14 40.13 7.55
N PHE A 58 -2.60 39.13 8.31
CA PHE A 58 -3.62 39.33 9.33
C PHE A 58 -3.14 40.23 10.46
N SER A 59 -1.89 40.10 10.91
CA SER A 59 -1.35 40.98 11.94
C SER A 59 -1.32 42.42 11.49
N ALA A 60 -0.90 42.69 10.24
CA ALA A 60 -0.95 44.05 9.69
C ALA A 60 -2.39 44.60 9.65
N ALA A 61 -3.37 43.79 9.23
CA ALA A 61 -4.78 44.18 9.18
C ALA A 61 -5.37 44.45 10.58
N LEU A 62 -5.11 43.57 11.54
CA LEU A 62 -5.65 43.64 12.92
C LEU A 62 -5.02 44.77 13.74
N LEU A 63 -3.75 45.07 13.48
CA LEU A 63 -3.03 46.18 14.09
C LEU A 63 -3.21 47.51 13.34
N ARG A 64 -4.01 47.51 12.26
CA ARG A 64 -4.26 48.68 11.39
C ARG A 64 -2.97 49.35 10.90
N LEU A 65 -1.94 48.54 10.64
CA LEU A 65 -0.68 49.04 10.13
C LEU A 65 -0.83 49.40 8.65
N PRO A 66 -0.17 50.47 8.18
CA PRO A 66 -0.18 50.82 6.76
C PRO A 66 0.41 49.67 5.95
N ALA A 67 -0.15 49.43 4.75
CA ALA A 67 0.37 48.41 3.85
C ALA A 67 1.86 48.70 3.54
N SER A 68 2.75 47.79 3.93
CA SER A 68 4.18 47.96 3.66
C SER A 68 4.41 48.08 2.16
N LYS A 69 5.07 49.16 1.73
CA LYS A 69 5.55 49.30 0.35
C LYS A 69 6.80 48.44 0.10
N ASN A 70 7.48 48.00 1.16
CA ASN A 70 8.71 47.22 1.09
C ASN A 70 8.44 45.75 1.45
N TRP A 71 8.38 44.90 0.42
CA TRP A 71 8.13 43.46 0.54
C TRP A 71 9.42 42.65 0.76
N ARG A 72 10.60 43.28 0.66
CA ARG A 72 11.89 42.58 0.71
C ARG A 72 12.07 41.75 1.98
N PRO A 73 11.77 42.26 3.20
CA PRO A 73 11.95 41.46 4.41
C PRO A 73 11.11 40.19 4.41
N ASP A 74 9.87 40.26 3.93
CA ASP A 74 8.96 39.12 3.87
C ASP A 74 9.42 38.12 2.80
N ALA A 75 9.87 38.62 1.64
CA ALA A 75 10.43 37.78 0.58
C ALA A 75 11.70 37.04 1.02
N THR A 76 12.62 37.74 1.70
CA THR A 76 13.84 37.13 2.25
C THR A 76 13.52 36.02 3.24
N ARG A 77 12.55 36.23 4.15
CA ARG A 77 12.11 35.18 5.08
C ARG A 77 11.51 33.98 4.35
N LEU A 78 10.70 34.18 3.31
CA LEU A 78 10.13 33.08 2.53
C LEU A 78 11.19 32.31 1.75
N VAL A 79 12.15 32.97 1.11
CA VAL A 79 13.25 32.29 0.41
C VAL A 79 14.09 31.47 1.40
N ALA A 80 14.47 32.07 2.53
CA ALA A 80 15.23 31.39 3.57
C ALA A 80 14.46 30.21 4.18
N LEU A 81 13.13 30.35 4.41
CA LEU A 81 12.28 29.25 4.83
C LEU A 81 12.37 28.09 3.84
N ASN A 82 12.13 28.33 2.55
CA ASN A 82 12.09 27.25 1.56
C ASN A 82 13.45 26.57 1.38
N MET A 83 14.55 27.32 1.46
CA MET A 83 15.89 26.71 1.53
C MET A 83 16.06 25.83 2.77
N ALA A 84 15.61 26.30 3.93
CA ALA A 84 15.67 25.53 5.18
C ALA A 84 14.87 24.23 5.08
N VAL A 85 13.65 24.27 4.53
CA VAL A 85 12.80 23.09 4.32
C VAL A 85 13.47 22.09 3.38
N VAL A 86 14.03 22.55 2.26
CA VAL A 86 14.74 21.66 1.32
C VAL A 86 15.94 21.00 1.98
N LEU A 87 16.73 21.75 2.77
CA LEU A 87 17.87 21.20 3.51
C LEU A 87 17.45 20.17 4.56
N VAL A 88 16.39 20.44 5.33
CA VAL A 88 15.87 19.47 6.31
C VAL A 88 15.37 18.20 5.62
N ILE A 89 14.59 18.33 4.55
CA ILE A 89 14.06 17.19 3.80
C ILE A 89 15.19 16.38 3.17
N GLY A 90 16.11 17.04 2.46
CA GLY A 90 17.26 16.39 1.83
C GLY A 90 18.17 15.73 2.87
N GLY A 91 18.45 16.41 3.98
CA GLY A 91 19.26 15.89 5.07
C GLY A 91 18.67 14.65 5.72
N VAL A 92 17.38 14.66 6.07
CA VAL A 92 16.72 13.50 6.69
C VAL A 92 16.63 12.33 5.72
N THR A 93 16.23 12.56 4.46
CA THR A 93 16.08 11.49 3.47
C THR A 93 17.40 10.85 3.02
N THR A 94 18.51 11.57 3.13
CA THR A 94 19.87 11.05 2.84
C THR A 94 20.64 10.66 4.09
N ALA A 95 19.99 10.66 5.26
CA ALA A 95 20.62 10.45 6.57
C ALA A 95 21.83 11.38 6.86
N ALA A 96 21.91 12.54 6.19
CA ALA A 96 22.97 13.53 6.36
C ALA A 96 22.68 14.44 7.56
N THR A 97 23.06 14.00 8.76
CA THR A 97 22.77 14.67 10.05
C THR A 97 23.20 16.15 10.09
N TYR A 98 24.36 16.49 9.54
CA TYR A 98 24.83 17.88 9.47
C TYR A 98 23.96 18.75 8.56
N VAL A 99 23.51 18.22 7.43
CA VAL A 99 22.63 18.94 6.50
C VAL A 99 21.28 19.20 7.18
N THR A 100 20.74 18.18 7.87
CA THR A 100 19.52 18.32 8.70
C THR A 100 19.68 19.39 9.76
N ALA A 101 20.80 19.40 10.49
CA ALA A 101 21.06 20.37 11.55
C ALA A 101 21.20 21.81 11.01
N ILE A 102 21.90 22.00 9.88
CA ILE A 102 22.03 23.30 9.21
C ILE A 102 20.66 23.81 8.73
N GLY A 103 19.89 22.94 8.06
CA GLY A 103 18.52 23.26 7.63
C GLY A 103 17.62 23.64 8.80
N ALA A 104 17.68 22.87 9.89
CA ALA A 104 16.91 23.11 11.10
C ALA A 104 17.30 24.43 11.80
N LEU A 105 18.60 24.74 11.88
CA LEU A 105 19.08 26.01 12.42
C LEU A 105 18.58 27.20 11.59
N LEU A 106 18.69 27.11 10.26
CA LEU A 106 18.17 28.15 9.38
C LEU A 106 16.65 28.32 9.55
N LEU A 107 15.90 27.23 9.65
CA LEU A 107 14.47 27.24 9.92
C LEU A 107 14.15 27.97 11.23
N ALA A 108 14.85 27.65 12.32
CA ALA A 108 14.67 28.29 13.62
C ALA A 108 14.96 29.80 13.55
N ILE A 109 16.03 30.21 12.85
CA ILE A 109 16.37 31.62 12.64
C ILE A 109 15.26 32.37 11.90
N VAL A 110 14.75 31.77 10.82
CA VAL A 110 13.68 32.39 10.00
C VAL A 110 12.39 32.55 10.82
N VAL A 111 12.02 31.54 11.59
CA VAL A 111 10.83 31.55 12.46
C VAL A 111 11.00 32.57 13.59
N ALA A 112 12.18 32.63 14.22
CA ALA A 112 12.48 33.63 15.24
C ALA A 112 12.42 35.06 14.68
N ALA A 113 12.99 35.29 13.49
CA ALA A 113 12.93 36.58 12.80
C ALA A 113 11.48 36.98 12.46
N HIS A 114 10.65 36.01 12.06
CA HIS A 114 9.22 36.22 11.85
C HIS A 114 8.49 36.60 13.14
N GLY A 115 8.67 35.83 14.22
CA GLY A 115 8.10 36.14 15.54
C GLY A 115 8.52 37.51 16.06
N TYR A 116 9.81 37.87 15.92
CA TYR A 116 10.32 39.20 16.27
C TYR A 116 9.63 40.32 15.46
N SER A 117 9.38 40.10 14.16
CA SER A 117 8.68 41.06 13.32
C SER A 117 7.25 41.34 13.82
N LEU A 118 6.56 40.30 14.31
CA LEU A 118 5.21 40.40 14.88
C LEU A 118 5.21 41.12 16.23
N VAL A 119 6.19 40.83 17.11
CA VAL A 119 6.38 41.54 18.38
C VAL A 119 6.67 43.03 18.14
N ARG A 120 7.51 43.33 17.15
CA ARG A 120 7.81 44.72 16.76
C ARG A 120 6.57 45.43 16.22
N ALA A 121 5.74 44.74 15.44
CA ALA A 121 4.47 45.26 14.96
C ALA A 121 3.50 45.57 16.12
N LEU A 122 3.40 44.66 17.09
CA LEU A 122 2.60 44.85 18.31
C LEU A 122 3.03 46.06 19.12
N ARG A 123 4.34 46.26 19.32
CA ARG A 123 4.88 47.40 20.09
C ARG A 123 4.67 48.76 19.41
N LYS A 124 4.54 48.79 18.08
CA LYS A 124 4.34 50.03 17.31
C LYS A 124 2.87 50.39 17.09
N ALA A 125 1.97 49.42 17.20
CA ALA A 125 0.57 49.61 16.89
C ALA A 125 -0.18 50.31 18.03
N LEU A 126 -1.18 51.12 17.67
CA LEU A 126 -2.15 51.62 18.63
C LEU A 126 -3.02 50.46 19.15
N PRO A 127 -3.54 50.53 20.39
CA PRO A 127 -4.39 49.49 20.95
C PRO A 127 -5.57 49.16 20.01
N SER A 128 -5.60 47.93 19.51
CA SER A 128 -6.69 47.46 18.66
C SER A 128 -7.50 46.36 19.36
N ARG A 129 -8.81 46.35 19.13
CA ARG A 129 -9.76 45.41 19.76
C ARG A 129 -9.31 43.96 19.66
N PHE A 130 -8.71 43.59 18.53
CA PHE A 130 -8.25 42.22 18.25
C PHE A 130 -6.73 42.10 18.13
N GLY A 131 -5.94 43.11 18.52
CA GLY A 131 -4.47 43.02 18.51
C GLY A 131 -3.94 41.90 19.40
N ALA A 132 -4.72 41.50 20.42
CA ALA A 132 -4.41 40.35 21.28
C ALA A 132 -4.25 39.04 20.50
N THR A 133 -4.95 38.83 19.37
CA THR A 133 -4.85 37.58 18.61
C THR A 133 -3.50 37.43 17.89
N VAL A 134 -2.74 38.51 17.68
CA VAL A 134 -1.37 38.44 17.13
C VAL A 134 -0.43 37.65 18.05
N HIS A 135 -0.68 37.66 19.36
CA HIS A 135 0.11 36.88 20.32
C HIS A 135 0.02 35.37 20.08
N TYR A 136 -1.06 34.87 19.47
CA TYR A 136 -1.14 33.46 19.09
C TYR A 136 -0.06 33.09 18.09
N TYR A 137 0.17 33.92 17.05
CA TYR A 137 1.22 33.69 16.07
C TYR A 137 2.62 33.82 16.68
N VAL A 138 2.81 34.74 17.63
CA VAL A 138 4.08 34.90 18.35
C VAL A 138 4.38 33.65 19.18
N MET A 139 3.42 33.16 19.96
CA MET A 139 3.56 31.94 20.74
C MET A 139 3.76 30.71 19.85
N ALA A 140 3.04 30.63 18.73
CA ALA A 140 3.22 29.58 17.74
C ALA A 140 4.68 29.50 17.27
N CYS A 141 5.31 30.64 16.94
CA CYS A 141 6.72 30.66 16.53
C CYS A 141 7.65 30.06 17.60
N GLY A 142 7.40 30.34 18.88
CA GLY A 142 8.14 29.73 19.99
C GLY A 142 7.99 28.21 20.04
N TRP A 143 6.76 27.71 19.88
CA TRP A 143 6.50 26.27 19.84
C TRP A 143 7.14 25.56 18.66
N LEU A 144 7.15 26.18 17.48
CA LEU A 144 7.85 25.62 16.31
C LEU A 144 9.35 25.53 16.55
N ILE A 145 9.98 26.52 17.18
CA ILE A 145 11.42 26.47 17.50
C ILE A 145 11.73 25.28 18.42
N ILE A 146 10.90 25.03 19.43
CA ILE A 146 11.01 23.83 20.28
C ILE A 146 10.83 22.56 19.43
N GLY A 147 9.83 22.53 18.55
CA GLY A 147 9.59 21.43 17.62
C GLY A 147 10.77 21.12 16.70
N VAL A 148 11.47 22.15 16.22
CA VAL A 148 12.69 22.02 15.41
C VAL A 148 13.81 21.35 16.20
N VAL A 149 14.03 21.75 17.45
CA VAL A 149 15.04 21.12 18.33
C VAL A 149 14.71 19.64 18.55
N LEU A 150 13.46 19.31 18.88
CA LEU A 150 13.02 17.92 19.04
C LEU A 150 13.16 17.11 17.73
N GLY A 151 12.89 17.73 16.57
CA GLY A 151 13.06 17.10 15.26
C GLY A 151 14.52 16.77 14.93
N VAL A 152 15.46 17.65 15.28
CA VAL A 152 16.90 17.38 15.13
C VAL A 152 17.32 16.22 16.04
N LEU A 153 16.82 16.15 17.27
CA LEU A 153 17.08 15.03 18.17
C LEU A 153 16.57 13.70 17.57
N LEU A 154 15.35 13.69 17.03
CA LEU A 154 14.78 12.50 16.35
C LEU A 154 15.58 12.06 15.12
N SER A 155 16.30 12.97 14.46
CA SER A 155 17.12 12.62 13.30
C SER A 155 18.43 11.89 13.66
N ARG A 156 18.74 11.73 14.95
CA ARG A 156 19.95 11.02 15.42
C ARG A 156 19.61 9.57 15.71
N GLY A 157 20.26 8.63 15.02
CA GLY A 157 20.02 7.19 15.18
C GLY A 157 20.60 6.54 16.44
N SER A 158 20.88 7.30 17.50
CA SER A 158 21.57 6.82 18.72
C SER A 158 20.74 6.97 20.00
N LEU A 159 19.42 7.12 19.88
CA LEU A 159 18.52 7.29 21.02
C LEU A 159 17.91 5.95 21.44
N ASP A 160 17.72 5.77 22.74
CA ASP A 160 16.91 4.68 23.30
C ASP A 160 15.47 4.72 22.77
N ALA A 161 14.85 3.55 22.54
CA ALA A 161 13.54 3.44 21.90
C ALA A 161 12.42 4.14 22.71
N SER A 162 12.39 3.95 24.03
CA SER A 162 11.40 4.59 24.91
C SER A 162 11.57 6.12 24.90
N PHE A 163 12.82 6.58 24.92
CA PHE A 163 13.13 8.00 24.83
C PHE A 163 12.77 8.59 23.46
N GLN A 164 13.00 7.85 22.38
CA GLN A 164 12.62 8.24 21.03
C GLN A 164 11.10 8.43 20.89
N SER A 165 10.29 7.51 21.42
CA SER A 165 8.81 7.61 21.43
C SER A 165 8.32 8.84 22.21
N ARG A 166 8.93 9.14 23.36
CA ARG A 166 8.62 10.33 24.15
C ARG A 166 8.97 11.62 23.41
N ILE A 167 10.12 11.67 22.75
CA ILE A 167 10.50 12.83 21.91
C ILE A 167 9.55 12.96 20.72
N MET A 168 9.16 11.86 20.09
CA MET A 168 8.22 11.86 18.96
C MET A 168 6.87 12.46 19.36
N ILE A 169 6.25 11.97 20.45
CA ILE A 169 4.98 12.51 20.95
C ILE A 169 5.12 13.99 21.33
N SER A 170 6.23 14.36 21.96
CA SER A 170 6.53 15.76 22.27
C SER A 170 6.64 16.62 21.01
N HIS A 171 7.33 16.13 19.98
CA HIS A 171 7.50 16.80 18.70
C HIS A 171 6.15 16.99 17.99
N VAL A 172 5.30 15.96 17.94
CA VAL A 172 3.96 16.05 17.38
C VAL A 172 3.11 17.06 18.17
N THR A 173 3.14 17.01 19.50
CA THR A 173 2.38 17.89 20.39
C THR A 173 2.72 19.37 20.16
N VAL A 174 4.00 19.74 20.19
CA VAL A 174 4.39 21.15 20.01
C VAL A 174 4.15 21.65 18.59
N ASN A 175 4.29 20.80 17.57
CA ASN A 175 4.09 21.23 16.18
C ASN A 175 2.61 21.27 15.78
N VAL A 176 1.82 20.27 16.13
CA VAL A 176 0.41 20.22 15.75
C VAL A 176 -0.44 21.11 16.66
N LEU A 177 -0.26 21.02 17.99
CA LEU A 177 -1.07 21.80 18.93
C LEU A 177 -0.49 23.18 19.20
N GLY A 178 0.85 23.31 19.25
CA GLY A 178 1.54 24.57 19.51
C GLY A 178 1.72 25.46 18.27
N TRP A 179 2.34 24.97 17.19
CA TRP A 179 2.56 25.76 15.98
C TRP A 179 1.27 25.92 15.15
N ILE A 180 0.66 24.80 14.72
CA ILE A 180 -0.51 24.83 13.83
C ILE A 180 -1.75 25.24 14.61
N GLY A 181 -2.03 24.59 15.74
CA GLY A 181 -3.21 24.85 16.56
C GLY A 181 -3.36 26.31 16.94
N PHE A 182 -2.30 26.95 17.47
CA PHE A 182 -2.35 28.37 17.84
C PHE A 182 -2.58 29.26 16.63
N SER A 183 -1.90 28.97 15.52
CA SER A 183 -2.06 29.73 14.28
C SER A 183 -3.50 29.66 13.78
N VAL A 184 -4.12 28.47 13.82
CA VAL A 184 -5.51 28.27 13.41
C VAL A 184 -6.48 28.95 14.38
N VAL A 185 -6.38 28.71 15.69
CA VAL A 185 -7.26 29.34 16.70
C VAL A 185 -7.19 30.87 16.60
N GLY A 186 -5.99 31.44 16.57
CA GLY A 186 -5.78 32.89 16.47
C GLY A 186 -6.35 33.49 15.19
N THR A 187 -6.28 32.75 14.08
CA THR A 187 -6.86 33.17 12.79
C THR A 187 -8.39 33.11 12.82
N LEU A 188 -8.97 32.01 13.33
CA LEU A 188 -10.41 31.77 13.26
C LEU A 188 -11.24 32.74 14.10
N VAL A 189 -10.68 33.32 15.16
CA VAL A 189 -11.34 34.38 15.95
C VAL A 189 -11.90 35.51 15.08
N THR A 190 -11.21 35.86 13.98
CA THR A 190 -11.65 36.91 13.07
C THR A 190 -12.02 36.39 11.68
N LEU A 191 -11.36 35.32 11.22
CA LEU A 191 -11.62 34.76 9.90
C LEU A 191 -12.97 34.04 9.83
N TRP A 192 -13.37 33.30 10.88
CA TRP A 192 -14.63 32.56 10.89
C TRP A 192 -15.88 33.44 10.67
N PRO A 193 -16.12 34.52 11.44
CA PRO A 193 -17.25 35.43 11.19
C PRO A 193 -17.13 36.14 9.83
N THR A 194 -15.90 36.42 9.39
CA THR A 194 -15.64 37.03 8.08
C THR A 194 -16.04 36.08 6.92
N MET A 195 -15.75 34.80 7.06
CA MET A 195 -16.16 33.75 6.12
C MET A 195 -17.67 33.56 6.09
N LEU A 196 -18.32 33.51 7.26
CA LEU A 196 -19.78 33.42 7.38
C LEU A 196 -20.50 34.74 7.00
N ARG A 197 -19.77 35.86 6.93
CA ARG A 197 -20.32 37.21 6.72
C ARG A 197 -21.29 37.61 7.85
N THR A 198 -20.92 37.30 9.09
CA THR A 198 -21.63 37.69 10.31
C THR A 198 -20.86 38.75 11.07
N ARG A 199 -21.51 39.40 12.04
CA ARG A 199 -20.80 40.29 12.98
C ARG A 199 -20.01 39.42 13.94
N ILE A 200 -18.77 39.84 14.24
CA ILE A 200 -17.94 39.17 15.25
C ILE A 200 -18.67 39.23 16.59
N ALA A 201 -18.83 38.08 17.25
CA ALA A 201 -19.50 37.99 18.54
C ALA A 201 -18.86 38.92 19.59
N GLU A 202 -19.69 39.54 20.43
CA GLU A 202 -19.22 40.52 21.42
C GLU A 202 -18.18 39.95 22.39
N GLU A 203 -18.38 38.70 22.79
CA GLU A 203 -17.50 37.96 23.70
C GLU A 203 -16.25 37.38 23.05
N ALA A 204 -16.10 37.44 21.72
CA ALA A 204 -14.98 36.82 20.99
C ALA A 204 -13.61 37.32 21.46
N GLN A 205 -13.51 38.61 21.77
CA GLN A 205 -12.27 39.21 22.29
C GLN A 205 -11.91 38.67 23.67
N ARG A 206 -12.89 38.54 24.57
CA ARG A 206 -12.68 38.02 25.92
C ARG A 206 -12.30 36.54 25.86
N ALA A 207 -13.02 35.76 25.07
CA ALA A 207 -12.73 34.36 24.81
C ALA A 207 -11.30 34.17 24.27
N ALA A 208 -10.89 34.96 23.29
CA ALA A 208 -9.55 34.90 22.72
C ALA A 208 -8.43 35.24 23.73
N ARG A 209 -8.67 36.19 24.66
CA ARG A 209 -7.69 36.51 25.71
C ARG A 209 -7.57 35.42 26.78
N LEU A 210 -8.69 34.77 27.13
CA LEU A 210 -8.70 33.67 28.09
C LEU A 210 -8.11 32.38 27.51
N THR A 211 -8.36 32.13 26.22
CA THR A 211 -7.95 30.90 25.55
C THR A 211 -6.42 30.78 25.44
N LEU A 212 -5.70 31.86 25.11
CA LEU A 212 -4.26 31.81 24.85
C LEU A 212 -3.42 31.26 26.04
N PRO A 213 -3.55 31.78 27.27
CA PRO A 213 -2.79 31.24 28.40
C PRO A 213 -3.18 29.80 28.73
N ILE A 214 -4.46 29.43 28.56
CA ILE A 214 -4.94 28.05 28.75
C ILE A 214 -4.24 27.11 27.76
N LEU A 215 -4.26 27.44 26.46
CA LEU A 215 -3.61 26.62 25.43
C LEU A 215 -2.08 26.55 25.64
N THR A 216 -1.46 27.65 26.08
CA THR A 216 0.00 27.69 26.33
C THR A 216 0.38 26.79 27.50
N GLY A 217 -0.33 26.89 28.63
CA GLY A 217 -0.13 26.01 29.77
C GLY A 217 -0.43 24.55 29.40
N ALA A 218 -1.49 24.30 28.64
CA ALA A 218 -1.88 22.97 28.17
C ALA A 218 -0.80 22.29 27.31
N VAL A 219 -0.27 22.97 26.28
CA VAL A 219 0.81 22.41 25.44
C VAL A 219 2.09 22.22 26.25
N ALA A 220 2.41 23.14 27.17
CA ALA A 220 3.57 23.00 28.05
C ALA A 220 3.45 21.76 28.96
N LEU A 221 2.30 21.57 29.61
CA LEU A 221 2.02 20.42 30.46
C LEU A 221 2.01 19.11 29.66
N ALA A 222 1.38 19.10 28.49
CA ALA A 222 1.35 17.95 27.58
C ALA A 222 2.76 17.53 27.15
N THR A 223 3.57 18.50 26.74
CA THR A 223 4.94 18.27 26.30
C THR A 223 5.83 17.85 27.47
N LEU A 224 5.71 18.50 28.63
CA LEU A 224 6.48 18.15 29.81
C LEU A 224 6.14 16.75 30.29
N GLY A 225 4.86 16.38 30.35
CA GLY A 225 4.43 15.04 30.71
C GLY A 225 4.99 13.97 29.76
N ALA A 226 4.99 14.22 28.44
CA ALA A 226 5.57 13.28 27.48
C ALA A 226 7.10 13.20 27.65
N LEU A 227 7.78 14.34 27.78
CA LEU A 227 9.21 14.41 28.01
C LEU A 227 9.66 13.81 29.33
N THR A 228 8.83 13.79 30.38
CA THR A 228 9.14 13.17 31.69
C THR A 228 8.60 11.76 31.85
N GLY A 229 7.78 11.27 30.92
CA GLY A 229 7.12 9.97 31.04
C GLY A 229 5.91 9.98 31.99
N MET A 230 5.46 11.16 32.42
CA MET A 230 4.29 11.32 33.29
C MET A 230 3.00 11.42 32.47
N VAL A 231 2.33 10.29 32.27
CA VAL A 231 1.04 10.21 31.55
C VAL A 231 -0.05 11.11 32.16
N PRO A 232 -0.27 11.15 33.49
CA PRO A 232 -1.29 12.03 34.08
C PRO A 232 -1.05 13.52 33.78
N LEU A 233 0.22 13.94 33.74
CA LEU A 233 0.59 15.30 33.41
C LEU A 233 0.27 15.62 31.94
N SER A 234 0.50 14.66 31.04
CA SER A 234 0.14 14.80 29.63
C SER A 234 -1.36 14.87 29.41
N LEU A 235 -2.10 13.98 30.08
CA LEU A 235 -3.56 13.95 30.03
C LEU A 235 -4.16 15.26 30.56
N LEU A 236 -3.63 15.79 31.66
CA LEU A 236 -4.02 17.10 32.20
C LEU A 236 -3.78 18.21 31.17
N GLY A 237 -2.63 18.19 30.50
CA GLY A 237 -2.32 19.10 29.40
C GLY A 237 -3.33 19.02 28.25
N LEU A 238 -3.64 17.82 27.77
CA LEU A 238 -4.59 17.61 26.66
C LEU A 238 -6.03 17.99 27.04
N VAL A 239 -6.49 17.66 28.24
CA VAL A 239 -7.79 18.10 28.77
C VAL A 239 -7.82 19.63 28.90
N GLY A 240 -6.74 20.24 29.40
CA GLY A 240 -6.58 21.69 29.41
C GLY A 240 -6.68 22.31 28.00
N TYR A 241 -6.11 21.64 26.99
CA TYR A 241 -6.21 22.08 25.61
C TYR A 241 -7.66 22.03 25.10
N LEU A 242 -8.38 20.94 25.38
CA LEU A 242 -9.81 20.79 25.06
C LEU A 242 -10.67 21.88 25.73
N ILE A 243 -10.39 22.22 26.99
CA ILE A 243 -11.06 23.33 27.69
C ILE A 243 -10.80 24.65 26.96
N GLY A 244 -9.54 24.91 26.58
CA GLY A 244 -9.17 26.10 25.79
C GLY A 244 -9.93 26.16 24.46
N LEU A 245 -10.01 25.05 23.72
CA LEU A 245 -10.80 24.96 22.49
C LEU A 245 -12.29 25.18 22.73
N GLY A 246 -12.85 24.69 23.84
CA GLY A 246 -14.24 24.94 24.22
C GLY A 246 -14.54 26.43 24.43
N VAL A 247 -13.64 27.14 25.11
CA VAL A 247 -13.73 28.61 25.27
C VAL A 247 -13.64 29.32 23.92
N ALA A 248 -12.73 28.89 23.04
CA ALA A 248 -12.58 29.46 21.70
C ALA A 248 -13.79 29.20 20.80
N SER A 249 -14.43 28.04 20.94
CA SER A 249 -15.55 27.59 20.11
C SER A 249 -16.86 28.32 20.41
N ARG A 250 -17.06 28.79 21.65
CA ARG A 250 -18.29 29.46 22.08
C ARG A 250 -18.73 30.62 21.16
N PRO A 251 -17.88 31.63 20.84
CA PRO A 251 -18.25 32.67 19.89
C PRO A 251 -18.48 32.13 18.48
N MET A 252 -17.66 31.16 18.02
CA MET A 252 -17.80 30.56 16.69
C MET A 252 -19.14 29.83 16.52
N LEU A 253 -19.60 29.13 17.54
CA LEU A 253 -20.89 28.44 17.55
C LEU A 253 -22.05 29.45 17.48
N ARG A 254 -21.98 30.57 18.21
CA ARG A 254 -22.99 31.64 18.12
C ARG A 254 -23.08 32.21 16.72
N GLU A 255 -21.94 32.46 16.08
CA GLU A 255 -21.87 32.96 14.70
C GLU A 255 -22.43 31.94 13.69
N THR A 256 -22.17 30.65 13.93
CA THR A 256 -22.70 29.54 13.11
C THR A 256 -24.22 29.42 13.22
N VAL A 257 -24.77 29.65 14.41
CA VAL A 257 -26.22 29.67 14.65
C VAL A 257 -26.87 30.86 13.93
N GLN A 258 -26.20 32.02 13.88
CA GLN A 258 -26.70 33.19 13.14
C GLN A 258 -26.70 32.96 11.63
N ARG A 259 -25.65 32.34 11.09
CA ARG A 259 -25.56 32.00 9.67
C ARG A 259 -24.84 30.68 9.48
N ARG A 260 -25.58 29.72 8.91
CA ARG A 260 -25.06 28.38 8.62
C ARG A 260 -23.97 28.45 7.54
N PRO A 261 -22.99 27.53 7.57
CA PRO A 261 -22.01 27.37 6.49
C PRO A 261 -22.70 27.13 5.14
N ASP A 262 -22.27 27.86 4.11
CA ASP A 262 -22.89 27.86 2.77
C ASP A 262 -21.89 27.68 1.61
N SER A 263 -20.60 27.54 1.89
CA SER A 263 -19.53 27.44 0.87
C SER A 263 -18.58 26.27 1.18
N PHE A 264 -17.75 25.89 0.21
CA PHE A 264 -16.69 24.89 0.44
C PHE A 264 -15.80 25.32 1.62
N ALA A 265 -15.42 26.60 1.64
CA ALA A 265 -14.52 27.12 2.65
C ALA A 265 -15.11 27.01 4.07
N THR A 266 -16.36 27.44 4.26
CA THR A 266 -17.02 27.42 5.58
C THR A 266 -17.32 26.01 6.06
N TRP A 267 -17.76 25.10 5.17
CA TRP A 267 -17.96 23.69 5.52
C TRP A 267 -16.66 22.94 5.80
N SER A 268 -15.59 23.19 5.03
CA SER A 268 -14.28 22.55 5.22
C SER A 268 -13.63 22.98 6.53
N VAL A 269 -13.65 24.29 6.86
CA VAL A 269 -13.11 24.79 8.14
C VAL A 269 -13.92 24.29 9.34
N PHE A 270 -15.26 24.22 9.21
CA PHE A 270 -16.11 23.66 10.25
C PHE A 270 -15.81 22.18 10.52
N ALA A 271 -15.75 21.37 9.46
CA ALA A 271 -15.41 19.95 9.57
C ALA A 271 -14.00 19.75 10.15
N ALA A 272 -13.03 20.57 9.73
CA ALA A 272 -11.69 20.52 10.28
C ALA A 272 -11.63 20.79 11.78
N TRP A 273 -12.42 21.76 12.27
CA TRP A 273 -12.52 22.05 13.70
C TRP A 273 -13.13 20.89 14.49
N LEU A 274 -14.15 20.21 13.93
CA LEU A 274 -14.71 19.00 14.53
C LEU A 274 -13.69 17.85 14.56
N TRP A 275 -12.92 17.65 13.49
CA TRP A 275 -11.87 16.63 13.47
C TRP A 275 -10.79 16.87 14.51
N LEU A 276 -10.39 18.13 14.74
CA LEU A 276 -9.46 18.47 15.82
C LEU A 276 -10.01 18.03 17.18
N LEU A 277 -11.27 18.38 17.48
CA LEU A 277 -11.92 18.02 18.74
C LEU A 277 -12.04 16.50 18.91
N ILE A 278 -12.52 15.80 17.88
CA ILE A 278 -12.68 14.34 17.89
C ILE A 278 -11.33 13.68 18.12
N CYS A 279 -10.30 14.05 17.34
CA CYS A 279 -8.98 13.44 17.47
C CYS A 279 -8.35 13.71 18.84
N LEU A 280 -8.51 14.91 19.40
CA LEU A 280 -8.00 15.22 20.73
C LEU A 280 -8.73 14.43 21.83
N VAL A 281 -10.05 14.31 21.78
CA VAL A 281 -10.81 13.49 22.73
C VAL A 281 -10.40 12.03 22.62
N THR A 282 -10.31 11.49 21.40
CA THR A 282 -9.83 10.12 21.17
C THR A 282 -8.41 9.94 21.68
N TYR A 283 -7.52 10.91 21.49
CA TYR A 283 -6.15 10.83 22.01
C TYR A 283 -6.11 10.84 23.54
N CYS A 284 -6.90 11.69 24.20
CA CYS A 284 -7.06 11.66 25.66
C CYS A 284 -7.53 10.29 26.14
N VAL A 285 -8.52 9.69 25.47
CA VAL A 285 -9.04 8.36 25.83
C VAL A 285 -7.96 7.29 25.64
N ILE A 286 -7.25 7.27 24.50
CA ILE A 286 -6.17 6.32 24.26
C ILE A 286 -5.09 6.46 25.34
N LEU A 287 -4.66 7.68 25.64
CA LEU A 287 -3.61 7.93 26.63
C LEU A 287 -4.07 7.55 28.05
N ALA A 288 -5.32 7.85 28.41
CA ALA A 288 -5.90 7.49 29.69
C ALA A 288 -6.12 5.98 29.86
N LEU A 289 -6.32 5.23 28.77
CA LEU A 289 -6.46 3.78 28.79
C LEU A 289 -5.13 3.04 28.71
N SER A 290 -4.13 3.62 28.06
CA SER A 290 -2.83 2.96 27.86
C SER A 290 -1.91 3.14 29.08
N TRP A 291 -1.97 4.29 29.76
CA TRP A 291 -1.12 4.62 30.93
C TRP A 291 0.41 4.60 30.69
N ASP A 292 0.85 4.39 29.44
CA ASP A 292 2.22 4.56 28.99
C ASP A 292 2.26 5.24 27.59
N PHE A 293 3.43 5.74 27.18
CA PHE A 293 3.59 6.48 25.92
C PHE A 293 3.93 5.59 24.72
N GLU A 294 4.38 4.36 24.96
CA GLU A 294 4.78 3.42 23.92
C GLU A 294 3.53 2.84 23.28
N THR A 295 2.67 2.19 24.07
CA THR A 295 1.33 1.71 23.67
C THR A 295 0.47 2.85 23.10
N ALA A 296 0.58 4.05 23.66
CA ALA A 296 -0.14 5.22 23.15
C ALA A 296 0.38 5.69 21.78
N ALA A 297 1.69 5.69 21.54
CA ALA A 297 2.27 5.94 20.21
C ALA A 297 1.75 4.91 19.21
N GLU A 298 1.74 3.65 19.66
CA GLU A 298 1.05 2.47 19.13
C GLU A 298 -0.25 2.76 18.39
N ARG A 299 -1.21 3.07 19.25
CA ARG A 299 -2.63 3.21 18.93
C ARG A 299 -2.92 4.54 18.22
N THR A 300 -2.01 5.50 18.26
CA THR A 300 -2.22 6.85 17.70
C THR A 300 -1.66 7.04 16.29
N GLY A 301 -0.88 6.09 15.76
CA GLY A 301 -0.36 6.17 14.40
C GLY A 301 -1.47 6.43 13.35
N TYR A 302 -2.60 5.75 13.46
CA TYR A 302 -3.76 5.97 12.58
C TYR A 302 -4.45 7.31 12.83
N LEU A 303 -4.53 7.73 14.10
CA LEU A 303 -5.17 8.98 14.51
C LEU A 303 -4.40 10.20 14.00
N ALA A 304 -3.07 10.13 13.94
CA ALA A 304 -2.22 11.19 13.42
C ALA A 304 -2.51 11.48 11.94
N GLY A 305 -2.69 10.45 11.12
CA GLY A 305 -3.07 10.60 9.70
C GLY A 305 -4.41 11.33 9.53
N VAL A 306 -5.41 10.95 10.33
CA VAL A 306 -6.75 11.59 10.31
C VAL A 306 -6.70 13.02 10.84
N LEU A 307 -5.91 13.30 11.87
CA LEU A 307 -5.72 14.65 12.38
C LEU A 307 -5.06 15.54 11.31
N ILE A 308 -4.02 15.05 10.63
CA ILE A 308 -3.32 15.81 9.58
C ILE A 308 -4.25 16.11 8.40
N VAL A 309 -4.99 15.12 7.93
CA VAL A 309 -5.85 15.29 6.76
C VAL A 309 -7.17 15.98 7.11
N GLY A 310 -7.86 15.47 8.13
CA GLY A 310 -9.15 15.95 8.61
C GLY A 310 -9.09 17.34 9.21
N PHE A 311 -8.07 17.68 10.00
CA PHE A 311 -7.91 19.02 10.55
C PHE A 311 -6.99 19.90 9.69
N VAL A 312 -5.72 19.52 9.48
CA VAL A 312 -4.74 20.47 8.91
C VAL A 312 -4.97 20.72 7.42
N ALA A 313 -5.07 19.67 6.61
CA ALA A 313 -5.25 19.81 5.16
C ALA A 313 -6.61 20.44 4.81
N GLN A 314 -7.69 20.04 5.50
CA GLN A 314 -9.00 20.69 5.34
C GLN A 314 -9.02 22.15 5.80
N THR A 315 -8.34 22.50 6.90
CA THR A 315 -8.22 23.91 7.33
C THR A 315 -7.53 24.74 6.25
N LEU A 316 -6.40 24.24 5.73
CA LEU A 316 -5.65 24.93 4.68
C LEU A 316 -6.46 25.06 3.39
N ALA A 317 -7.07 23.97 2.92
CA ALA A 317 -7.91 23.97 1.72
C ALA A 317 -9.09 24.95 1.85
N GLY A 318 -9.77 24.94 3.01
CA GLY A 318 -10.89 25.85 3.29
C GLY A 318 -10.45 27.32 3.37
N ALA A 319 -9.38 27.62 4.11
CA ALA A 319 -8.88 28.98 4.26
C ALA A 319 -8.41 29.57 2.92
N LEU A 320 -7.64 28.82 2.13
CA LEU A 320 -7.17 29.26 0.81
C LEU A 320 -8.34 29.46 -0.17
N SER A 321 -9.35 28.60 -0.11
CA SER A 321 -10.58 28.70 -0.90
C SER A 321 -11.35 30.00 -0.67
N TYR A 322 -11.24 30.58 0.53
CA TYR A 322 -11.84 31.88 0.83
C TYR A 322 -10.91 33.06 0.54
N LEU A 323 -9.67 32.99 1.04
CA LEU A 323 -8.75 34.13 1.08
C LEU A 323 -8.25 34.54 -0.32
N ILE A 324 -8.00 33.56 -1.18
CA ILE A 324 -7.44 33.83 -2.51
C ILE A 324 -8.42 34.59 -3.40
N PRO A 325 -9.68 34.13 -3.57
CA PRO A 325 -10.69 34.91 -4.30
C PRO A 325 -10.88 36.33 -3.78
N ALA A 326 -10.89 36.49 -2.45
CA ALA A 326 -11.11 37.78 -1.79
C ALA A 326 -9.96 38.77 -2.04
N MET A 327 -8.71 38.30 -2.15
CA MET A 327 -7.54 39.17 -2.17
C MET A 327 -6.99 39.52 -3.54
N ILE A 328 -7.28 38.74 -4.58
CA ILE A 328 -6.82 39.07 -5.93
C ILE A 328 -7.52 40.35 -6.44
N GLY A 329 -8.68 40.72 -5.91
CA GLY A 329 -9.41 41.96 -6.23
C GLY A 329 -10.22 41.87 -7.54
N GLY A 330 -10.60 43.02 -8.12
CA GLY A 330 -11.39 43.07 -9.36
C GLY A 330 -12.89 43.40 -9.19
N GLY A 331 -13.28 43.88 -8.01
CA GLY A 331 -14.65 44.29 -7.71
C GLY A 331 -15.59 43.13 -7.33
N PRO A 332 -16.79 43.43 -6.81
CA PRO A 332 -17.70 42.42 -6.27
C PRO A 332 -18.12 41.33 -7.26
N ARG A 333 -18.29 41.69 -8.55
CA ARG A 333 -18.69 40.76 -9.61
C ARG A 333 -17.62 39.68 -9.87
N VAL A 334 -16.35 40.07 -9.96
CA VAL A 334 -15.24 39.14 -10.19
C VAL A 334 -15.01 38.23 -8.99
N VAL A 335 -15.14 38.75 -7.77
CA VAL A 335 -15.04 37.93 -6.55
C VAL A 335 -16.15 36.89 -6.49
N ARG A 336 -17.40 37.25 -6.85
CA ARG A 336 -18.52 36.28 -6.94
C ARG A 336 -18.24 35.17 -7.97
N TRP A 337 -17.69 35.52 -9.13
CA TRP A 337 -17.30 34.52 -10.14
C TRP A 337 -16.20 33.59 -9.62
N ARG A 338 -15.17 34.11 -8.95
CA ARG A 338 -14.11 33.26 -8.38
C ARG A 338 -14.66 32.29 -7.33
N ASN A 339 -15.54 32.78 -6.46
CA ASN A 339 -16.20 31.93 -5.47
C ASN A 339 -17.03 30.83 -6.15
N SER A 340 -17.77 31.12 -7.21
CA SER A 340 -18.54 30.09 -7.93
C SER A 340 -17.67 29.05 -8.64
N VAL A 341 -16.42 29.38 -8.99
CA VAL A 341 -15.43 28.40 -9.48
C VAL A 341 -14.95 27.49 -8.35
N VAL A 342 -14.60 28.07 -7.20
CA VAL A 342 -14.09 27.33 -6.04
C VAL A 342 -15.16 26.45 -5.39
N ASP A 343 -16.41 26.89 -5.40
CA ASP A 343 -17.55 26.18 -4.79
C ASP A 343 -18.16 25.07 -5.66
N ARG A 344 -17.58 24.77 -6.84
CA ARG A 344 -18.06 23.67 -7.69
C ARG A 344 -18.00 22.35 -6.95
N GLY A 345 -19.15 21.67 -6.83
CA GLY A 345 -19.26 20.40 -6.10
C GLY A 345 -18.82 20.51 -4.63
N ALA A 346 -18.92 21.70 -4.01
CA ALA A 346 -18.43 21.97 -2.66
C ALA A 346 -18.91 20.94 -1.64
N MET A 347 -20.24 20.76 -1.54
CA MET A 347 -20.84 19.83 -0.58
C MET A 347 -20.44 18.39 -0.84
N ALA A 348 -20.42 17.93 -2.10
CA ALA A 348 -20.00 16.58 -2.44
C ALA A 348 -18.55 16.30 -2.02
N ARG A 349 -17.64 17.24 -2.27
CA ARG A 349 -16.22 17.13 -1.86
C ARG A 349 -16.06 17.11 -0.35
N VAL A 350 -16.73 18.01 0.38
CA VAL A 350 -16.65 18.03 1.85
C VAL A 350 -17.25 16.77 2.44
N VAL A 351 -18.44 16.36 2.00
CA VAL A 351 -19.11 15.15 2.50
C VAL A 351 -18.24 13.93 2.21
N ALA A 352 -17.82 13.71 0.96
CA ALA A 352 -16.98 12.58 0.58
C ALA A 352 -15.67 12.53 1.37
N THR A 353 -15.01 13.67 1.58
CA THR A 353 -13.78 13.74 2.39
C THR A 353 -14.05 13.25 3.81
N ASN A 354 -15.11 13.74 4.46
CA ASN A 354 -15.40 13.42 5.85
C ASN A 354 -15.97 12.02 6.05
N THR A 355 -16.85 11.55 5.16
CA THR A 355 -17.38 10.18 5.23
C THR A 355 -16.31 9.15 4.92
N ALA A 356 -15.41 9.43 3.97
CA ALA A 356 -14.28 8.55 3.70
C ALA A 356 -13.30 8.48 4.89
N LEU A 357 -13.02 9.60 5.56
CA LEU A 357 -12.22 9.61 6.80
C LEU A 357 -12.89 8.83 7.94
N LEU A 358 -14.21 8.92 8.08
CA LEU A 358 -14.96 8.12 9.06
C LEU A 358 -14.84 6.62 8.77
N VAL A 359 -15.01 6.21 7.50
CA VAL A 359 -14.84 4.81 7.11
C VAL A 359 -13.39 4.34 7.32
N TRP A 360 -12.42 5.21 7.08
CA TRP A 360 -11.01 4.91 7.27
C TRP A 360 -10.66 4.65 8.75
N LEU A 361 -11.32 5.33 9.69
CA LEU A 361 -11.19 5.10 11.13
C LEU A 361 -11.80 3.77 11.59
N LEU A 362 -12.76 3.22 10.86
CA LEU A 362 -13.34 1.94 11.20
C LEU A 362 -12.32 0.80 11.00
N PRO A 363 -12.50 -0.34 11.69
CA PRO A 363 -11.73 -1.56 11.44
C PRO A 363 -12.16 -2.18 10.10
N THR A 364 -11.80 -1.52 9.00
CA THR A 364 -12.13 -1.91 7.63
C THR A 364 -10.95 -2.60 6.97
N PRO A 365 -11.21 -3.48 5.98
CA PRO A 365 -10.15 -4.09 5.19
C PRO A 365 -9.23 -3.04 4.57
N SER A 366 -8.00 -3.46 4.34
CA SER A 366 -6.97 -2.67 3.68
C SER A 366 -7.40 -2.02 2.36
N ALA A 367 -8.00 -2.80 1.46
CA ALA A 367 -8.46 -2.33 0.17
C ALA A 367 -9.48 -1.21 0.31
N VAL A 368 -10.37 -1.28 1.31
CA VAL A 368 -11.33 -0.21 1.64
C VAL A 368 -10.60 1.03 2.15
N ARG A 369 -9.55 0.89 2.98
CA ARG A 369 -8.73 2.03 3.41
C ARG A 369 -8.00 2.70 2.24
N VAL A 370 -7.52 1.92 1.26
CA VAL A 370 -6.87 2.45 0.05
C VAL A 370 -7.85 3.26 -0.79
N THR A 371 -9.02 2.70 -1.11
CA THR A 371 -10.03 3.39 -1.94
C THR A 371 -10.60 4.64 -1.28
N THR A 372 -10.84 4.61 0.04
CA THR A 372 -11.29 5.78 0.81
C THR A 372 -10.20 6.86 0.89
N SER A 373 -8.93 6.48 1.09
CA SER A 373 -7.79 7.43 1.04
C SER A 373 -7.67 8.10 -0.34
N ALA A 374 -7.89 7.36 -1.43
CA ALA A 374 -7.86 7.90 -2.78
C ALA A 374 -8.95 8.96 -3.01
N ILE A 375 -10.18 8.74 -2.51
CA ILE A 375 -11.25 9.75 -2.59
C ILE A 375 -10.86 11.02 -1.84
N VAL A 376 -10.33 10.88 -0.63
CA VAL A 376 -9.91 12.03 0.19
C VAL A 376 -8.86 12.85 -0.56
N LEU A 377 -7.86 12.18 -1.13
CA LEU A 377 -6.81 12.82 -1.93
C LEU A 377 -7.40 13.55 -3.15
N ILE A 378 -8.33 12.92 -3.88
CA ILE A 378 -9.01 13.53 -5.04
C ILE A 378 -9.81 14.77 -4.61
N CYS A 379 -10.57 14.70 -3.52
CA CYS A 379 -11.40 15.82 -3.05
C CYS A 379 -10.56 17.03 -2.62
N LEU A 380 -9.46 16.81 -1.91
CA LEU A 380 -8.55 17.88 -1.49
C LEU A 380 -7.74 18.45 -2.66
N THR A 381 -7.24 17.59 -3.56
CA THR A 381 -6.48 18.03 -4.74
C THR A 381 -7.37 18.84 -5.68
N THR A 382 -8.61 18.41 -5.91
CA THR A 382 -9.56 19.19 -6.72
C THR A 382 -9.88 20.54 -6.11
N ALA A 383 -9.90 20.69 -4.78
CA ALA A 383 -10.01 21.99 -4.13
C ALA A 383 -8.82 22.90 -4.47
N GLY A 384 -7.59 22.40 -4.38
CA GLY A 384 -6.39 23.14 -4.77
C GLY A 384 -6.40 23.54 -6.25
N VAL A 385 -6.83 22.64 -7.15
CA VAL A 385 -6.96 22.92 -8.59
C VAL A 385 -7.98 24.01 -8.88
N LEU A 386 -9.15 23.99 -8.23
CA LEU A 386 -10.17 25.02 -8.41
C LEU A 386 -9.74 26.38 -7.85
N VAL A 387 -9.00 26.37 -6.74
CA VAL A 387 -8.34 27.56 -6.20
C VAL A 387 -7.36 28.12 -7.22
N ALA A 388 -6.43 27.31 -7.75
CA ALA A 388 -5.47 27.74 -8.77
C ALA A 388 -6.18 28.29 -10.02
N ARG A 389 -7.25 27.62 -10.47
CA ARG A 389 -8.07 28.06 -11.60
C ARG A 389 -8.75 29.41 -11.35
N SER A 390 -9.16 29.70 -10.12
CA SER A 390 -9.76 31.00 -9.74
C SER A 390 -8.78 32.17 -9.85
N MET A 391 -7.47 31.89 -9.87
CA MET A 391 -6.41 32.89 -10.02
C MET A 391 -6.23 33.35 -11.47
N LEU A 392 -6.76 32.59 -12.45
CA LEU A 392 -6.74 32.94 -13.86
C LEU A 392 -7.68 34.13 -14.17
N ARG A 393 -7.47 34.79 -15.31
CA ARG A 393 -8.36 35.87 -15.77
C ARG A 393 -9.76 35.31 -16.05
N PRO A 394 -10.85 36.01 -15.65
CA PRO A 394 -12.20 35.60 -16.01
C PRO A 394 -12.36 35.62 -17.54
N PRO A 395 -13.07 34.65 -18.13
CA PRO A 395 -13.27 34.58 -19.58
C PRO A 395 -14.13 35.75 -20.08
N ALA A 396 -13.53 36.55 -20.97
CA ALA A 396 -14.03 37.73 -21.69
C ALA A 396 -14.57 38.91 -20.85
N SER A 397 -14.07 40.10 -21.18
CA SER A 397 -14.37 41.43 -20.63
C SER A 397 -15.74 41.98 -21.07
N ASP A 398 -16.78 41.13 -21.12
CA ASP A 398 -18.15 41.55 -21.39
C ASP A 398 -18.94 41.61 -20.07
N PRO A 399 -19.30 42.81 -19.58
CA PRO A 399 -20.08 43.00 -18.36
C PRO A 399 -21.42 42.24 -18.36
N ALA A 400 -22.00 41.95 -19.52
CA ALA A 400 -23.28 41.24 -19.68
C ALA A 400 -23.15 39.71 -19.59
N ALA A 401 -22.01 39.14 -20.00
CA ALA A 401 -21.73 37.70 -19.92
C ALA A 401 -21.46 37.22 -18.48
N LEU A 402 -21.00 38.13 -17.60
CA LEU A 402 -20.88 37.87 -16.16
C LEU A 402 -22.24 37.82 -15.45
N ASP A 403 -23.29 38.47 -15.99
CA ASP A 403 -24.64 38.43 -15.41
C ASP A 403 -25.36 37.11 -15.75
N THR A 404 -25.31 36.62 -16.98
CA THR A 404 -26.05 35.40 -17.39
C THR A 404 -25.53 34.11 -16.75
N ARG A 405 -24.24 34.00 -16.42
CA ARG A 405 -23.68 32.87 -15.66
C ARG A 405 -23.74 33.03 -14.13
N ALA A 406 -23.99 34.23 -13.63
CA ALA A 406 -24.12 34.53 -12.20
C ALA A 406 -25.58 34.56 -11.70
N VAL A 407 -26.57 34.58 -12.60
CA VAL A 407 -28.01 34.69 -12.27
C VAL A 407 -28.67 33.35 -11.89
N VAL A 408 -28.01 32.20 -12.08
CA VAL A 408 -28.45 30.99 -11.36
C VAL A 408 -27.89 31.05 -9.95
N GLY A 409 -28.58 31.78 -9.08
CA GLY A 409 -28.37 31.70 -7.63
C GLY A 409 -28.38 30.23 -7.17
N PRO A 410 -27.80 29.91 -6.00
CA PRO A 410 -27.80 28.55 -5.50
C PRO A 410 -29.24 28.06 -5.45
N ARG A 411 -29.64 27.19 -6.40
CA ARG A 411 -30.92 26.51 -6.32
C ARG A 411 -30.92 25.84 -4.96
N HIS A 412 -31.88 26.21 -4.13
CA HIS A 412 -32.11 25.72 -2.77
C HIS A 412 -32.30 24.19 -2.68
N ASN A 413 -32.19 23.45 -3.79
CA ASN A 413 -32.22 21.99 -3.90
C ASN A 413 -30.83 21.32 -3.94
N THR A 414 -29.72 22.02 -3.71
CA THR A 414 -28.35 21.50 -3.90
C THR A 414 -27.69 20.89 -2.66
N LEU A 415 -28.23 21.12 -1.45
CA LEU A 415 -27.67 20.53 -0.23
C LEU A 415 -27.87 19.01 -0.20
N SER A 416 -29.09 18.56 -0.53
CA SER A 416 -29.44 17.13 -0.61
C SER A 416 -28.71 16.42 -1.75
N GLY A 417 -28.65 17.04 -2.93
CA GLY A 417 -27.94 16.46 -4.09
C GLY A 417 -26.44 16.33 -3.85
N GLY A 418 -25.79 17.36 -3.32
CA GLY A 418 -24.36 17.30 -3.00
C GLY A 418 -24.04 16.30 -1.88
N LEU A 419 -24.89 16.22 -0.85
CA LEU A 419 -24.77 15.23 0.21
C LEU A 419 -24.93 13.80 -0.33
N ALA A 420 -25.97 13.55 -1.12
CA ALA A 420 -26.21 12.25 -1.74
C ALA A 420 -25.04 11.82 -2.63
N VAL A 421 -24.48 12.72 -3.44
CA VAL A 421 -23.31 12.43 -4.28
C VAL A 421 -22.08 12.12 -3.43
N GLY A 422 -21.79 12.91 -2.39
CA GLY A 422 -20.63 12.67 -1.52
C GLY A 422 -20.69 11.33 -0.79
N VAL A 423 -21.87 10.97 -0.27
CA VAL A 423 -22.12 9.66 0.35
C VAL A 423 -22.02 8.55 -0.70
N ALA A 424 -22.67 8.69 -1.85
CA ALA A 424 -22.65 7.68 -2.92
C ALA A 424 -21.23 7.38 -3.42
N VAL A 425 -20.40 8.41 -3.57
CA VAL A 425 -18.97 8.24 -3.94
C VAL A 425 -18.21 7.45 -2.88
N THR A 426 -18.47 7.71 -1.59
CA THR A 426 -17.85 6.95 -0.49
C THR A 426 -18.32 5.50 -0.48
N VAL A 427 -19.64 5.28 -0.61
CA VAL A 427 -20.23 3.92 -0.69
C VAL A 427 -19.65 3.15 -1.87
N LEU A 428 -19.49 3.79 -3.02
CA LEU A 428 -18.89 3.18 -4.20
C LEU A 428 -17.43 2.76 -3.93
N ALA A 429 -16.62 3.60 -3.28
CA ALA A 429 -15.25 3.20 -2.92
C ALA A 429 -15.20 2.06 -1.91
N VAL A 430 -16.12 2.03 -0.95
CA VAL A 430 -16.25 0.88 -0.03
C VAL A 430 -16.59 -0.37 -0.84
N ALA A 431 -17.58 -0.31 -1.71
CA ALA A 431 -17.97 -1.43 -2.56
C ALA A 431 -16.82 -1.91 -3.46
N VAL A 432 -16.04 -1.00 -4.05
CA VAL A 432 -14.84 -1.33 -4.83
C VAL A 432 -13.78 -1.98 -3.94
N GLY A 433 -13.51 -1.42 -2.75
CA GLY A 433 -12.54 -1.99 -1.81
C GLY A 433 -12.91 -3.39 -1.33
N VAL A 434 -14.19 -3.62 -1.02
CA VAL A 434 -14.70 -4.95 -0.68
C VAL A 434 -14.67 -5.89 -1.88
N GLY A 435 -14.95 -5.40 -3.09
CA GLY A 435 -14.86 -6.20 -4.31
C GLY A 435 -13.43 -6.67 -4.63
N VAL A 436 -12.42 -5.90 -4.22
CA VAL A 436 -11.00 -6.27 -4.37
C VAL A 436 -10.58 -7.35 -3.35
N ASP A 437 -11.17 -7.36 -2.15
CA ASP A 437 -10.89 -8.36 -1.11
C ASP A 437 -12.16 -8.75 -0.31
N PRO A 438 -13.02 -9.62 -0.88
CA PRO A 438 -14.31 -9.97 -0.26
C PRO A 438 -14.15 -10.84 1.00
N ALA A 439 -13.07 -11.63 1.09
CA ALA A 439 -12.79 -12.51 2.21
C ALA A 439 -12.54 -11.72 3.51
N ALA A 440 -11.95 -10.53 3.41
CA ALA A 440 -11.68 -9.67 4.56
C ALA A 440 -12.93 -9.11 5.27
N VAL A 441 -14.12 -9.24 4.67
CA VAL A 441 -15.41 -8.84 5.29
C VAL A 441 -16.28 -10.06 5.61
N GLY A 442 -15.72 -11.27 5.58
CA GLY A 442 -16.45 -12.51 5.85
C GLY A 442 -17.51 -12.87 4.79
N ILE A 443 -17.51 -12.19 3.64
CA ILE A 443 -18.37 -12.54 2.50
C ILE A 443 -17.77 -13.81 1.87
N GLY A 444 -18.32 -14.96 2.25
CA GLY A 444 -17.82 -16.30 1.88
C GLY A 444 -17.29 -17.13 3.04
N ALA A 445 -17.22 -16.58 4.26
CA ALA A 445 -16.86 -17.33 5.47
C ALA A 445 -18.12 -17.99 6.07
N THR A 446 -18.38 -19.24 5.72
CA THR A 446 -19.34 -20.08 6.45
C THR A 446 -18.77 -20.46 7.82
N THR A 447 -19.52 -20.20 8.89
CA THR A 447 -19.41 -20.72 10.27
C THR A 447 -18.29 -21.75 10.53
N ALA A 448 -17.07 -21.29 10.87
CA ALA A 448 -16.02 -22.15 11.39
C ALA A 448 -16.36 -22.54 12.84
N GLY A 449 -16.33 -23.83 13.16
CA GLY A 449 -16.60 -24.36 14.50
C GLY A 449 -15.52 -23.96 15.51
N SER A 450 -15.86 -24.04 16.82
CA SER A 450 -14.95 -23.70 17.92
C SER A 450 -13.66 -24.53 17.87
N ALA A 451 -12.55 -23.96 18.34
CA ALA A 451 -11.23 -24.59 18.33
C ALA A 451 -11.20 -25.98 19.00
N GLY A 452 -12.06 -26.20 20.00
CA GLY A 452 -12.14 -27.42 20.81
C GLY A 452 -13.30 -28.37 20.47
N ALA A 453 -13.97 -28.21 19.33
CA ALA A 453 -15.11 -29.06 18.99
C ALA A 453 -14.70 -30.55 18.92
N GLY A 454 -15.22 -31.37 19.84
CA GLY A 454 -15.11 -32.84 19.79
C GLY A 454 -14.02 -33.50 20.66
N VAL A 455 -13.30 -32.76 21.52
CA VAL A 455 -12.20 -33.33 22.33
C VAL A 455 -12.35 -32.96 23.83
N PRO A 456 -12.13 -33.89 24.79
CA PRO A 456 -12.09 -33.57 26.22
C PRO A 456 -10.92 -32.64 26.56
N VAL A 457 -11.17 -31.62 27.39
CA VAL A 457 -10.12 -30.70 27.85
C VAL A 457 -9.19 -31.42 28.83
N THR A 458 -7.88 -31.41 28.57
CA THR A 458 -6.87 -32.11 29.38
C THR A 458 -6.53 -31.39 30.67
N GLY A 459 -6.71 -30.06 30.70
CA GLY A 459 -6.27 -29.18 31.80
C GLY A 459 -4.84 -28.66 31.62
N ASP A 460 -4.10 -29.19 30.65
CA ASP A 460 -2.73 -28.78 30.34
C ASP A 460 -2.68 -27.60 29.35
N THR A 461 -1.67 -26.74 29.50
CA THR A 461 -1.48 -25.55 28.65
C THR A 461 -0.24 -25.71 27.77
N THR A 462 -0.40 -25.49 26.46
CA THR A 462 0.71 -25.44 25.50
C THR A 462 0.96 -23.99 25.10
N THR A 463 2.15 -23.49 25.38
CA THR A 463 2.56 -22.13 25.02
C THR A 463 3.53 -22.20 23.84
N ALA A 464 3.22 -21.49 22.76
CA ALA A 464 4.04 -21.44 21.57
C ALA A 464 4.52 -20.00 21.31
N ALA A 465 5.85 -19.81 21.24
CA ALA A 465 6.45 -18.54 20.85
C ALA A 465 6.49 -18.43 19.32
N VAL A 466 5.99 -17.33 18.78
CA VAL A 466 5.94 -17.03 17.34
C VAL A 466 6.49 -15.63 17.10
N GLU A 467 7.48 -15.49 16.23
CA GLU A 467 7.99 -14.19 15.81
C GLU A 467 7.38 -13.75 14.48
N MET A 468 7.03 -12.47 14.34
CA MET A 468 6.73 -11.82 13.07
C MET A 468 8.01 -11.14 12.58
N LYS A 469 8.63 -11.65 11.52
CA LYS A 469 9.91 -11.12 11.02
C LYS A 469 9.84 -10.88 9.52
N GLY A 470 9.70 -9.61 9.13
CA GLY A 470 9.30 -9.26 7.76
C GLY A 470 7.92 -9.84 7.47
N MET A 471 7.69 -10.36 6.26
CA MET A 471 6.36 -10.84 5.84
C MET A 471 6.00 -12.27 6.27
N ARG A 472 6.51 -12.76 7.41
CA ARG A 472 6.33 -14.16 7.86
C ARG A 472 6.20 -14.32 9.37
N PHE A 473 5.53 -15.40 9.78
CA PHE A 473 5.59 -15.95 11.15
C PHE A 473 6.73 -16.97 11.26
N VAL A 474 7.45 -16.96 12.38
CA VAL A 474 8.62 -17.80 12.65
C VAL A 474 8.51 -18.37 14.07
N PRO A 475 8.26 -19.67 14.26
CA PRO A 475 7.97 -20.65 13.22
C PRO A 475 6.62 -20.36 12.54
N ALA A 476 6.48 -20.79 11.29
CA ALA A 476 5.22 -20.72 10.55
C ALA A 476 4.24 -21.85 10.93
N GLU A 477 4.69 -22.80 11.76
CA GLU A 477 3.91 -23.95 12.23
C GLU A 477 4.18 -24.18 13.72
N ILE A 478 3.13 -24.45 14.49
CA ILE A 478 3.22 -24.79 15.92
C ILE A 478 2.39 -26.04 16.20
N THR A 479 2.86 -26.92 17.10
CA THR A 479 2.19 -28.19 17.42
C THR A 479 1.62 -28.17 18.83
N VAL A 480 0.39 -28.64 19.01
CA VAL A 480 -0.36 -28.63 20.27
C VAL A 480 -1.05 -29.97 20.51
N PRO A 481 -0.92 -30.61 21.67
CA PRO A 481 -1.69 -31.80 21.96
C PRO A 481 -3.20 -31.55 22.01
N ALA A 482 -3.99 -32.51 21.53
CA ALA A 482 -5.44 -32.41 21.48
C ALA A 482 -6.03 -32.26 22.89
N GLY A 483 -6.91 -31.28 23.05
CA GLY A 483 -7.53 -30.96 24.35
C GLY A 483 -6.69 -30.05 25.23
N ASN A 484 -5.43 -29.76 24.89
CA ASN A 484 -4.63 -28.75 25.59
C ASN A 484 -5.14 -27.35 25.26
N THR A 485 -5.04 -26.47 26.24
CA THR A 485 -5.26 -25.04 26.04
C THR A 485 -4.05 -24.45 25.32
N LEU A 486 -4.25 -23.88 24.13
CA LEU A 486 -3.18 -23.19 23.39
C LEU A 486 -3.10 -21.72 23.77
N VAL A 487 -1.87 -21.29 23.99
CA VAL A 487 -1.48 -19.89 24.16
C VAL A 487 -0.38 -19.60 23.16
N ILE A 488 -0.54 -18.55 22.34
CA ILE A 488 0.48 -18.12 21.39
C ILE A 488 1.08 -16.80 21.88
N GLU A 489 2.37 -16.78 22.14
CA GLU A 489 3.13 -15.58 22.45
C GLU A 489 3.77 -15.07 21.16
N VAL A 490 3.23 -13.98 20.63
CA VAL A 490 3.64 -13.44 19.34
C VAL A 490 4.48 -12.19 19.52
N THR A 491 5.70 -12.15 18.97
CA THR A 491 6.61 -11.00 19.04
C THR A 491 6.89 -10.46 17.65
N ASN A 492 6.75 -9.17 17.41
CA ASN A 492 7.16 -8.57 16.14
C ASN A 492 8.65 -8.18 16.19
N SER A 493 9.50 -8.98 15.55
CA SER A 493 10.94 -8.71 15.41
C SER A 493 11.31 -8.11 14.05
N GLY A 494 10.32 -7.75 13.21
CA GLY A 494 10.47 -7.14 11.88
C GLY A 494 10.45 -5.61 11.88
N GLU A 495 10.47 -5.00 10.68
CA GLU A 495 10.43 -3.54 10.49
C GLU A 495 9.02 -2.99 10.21
N ASP A 496 8.08 -3.87 9.84
CA ASP A 496 6.70 -3.52 9.51
C ASP A 496 5.74 -3.84 10.67
N THR A 497 4.56 -3.23 10.66
CA THR A 497 3.49 -3.58 11.60
C THR A 497 2.78 -4.87 11.15
N HIS A 498 2.55 -5.77 12.09
CA HIS A 498 1.92 -7.07 11.84
C HIS A 498 0.81 -7.36 12.86
N ASP A 499 -0.04 -8.35 12.57
CA ASP A 499 -1.00 -8.91 13.53
C ASP A 499 -1.17 -10.40 13.23
N LEU A 500 -1.74 -11.17 14.16
CA LEU A 500 -2.11 -12.57 13.97
C LEU A 500 -3.62 -12.70 14.13
N VAL A 501 -4.29 -13.28 13.15
CA VAL A 501 -5.72 -13.63 13.17
C VAL A 501 -5.85 -15.11 12.90
N LEU A 502 -6.60 -15.84 13.72
CA LEU A 502 -6.92 -17.25 13.51
C LEU A 502 -8.28 -17.42 12.81
N ASP A 503 -8.47 -18.54 12.12
CA ASP A 503 -9.71 -18.96 11.45
C ASP A 503 -10.92 -19.07 12.40
N THR A 504 -10.65 -19.28 13.67
CA THR A 504 -11.56 -19.34 14.82
C THR A 504 -12.03 -17.96 15.29
N GLY A 505 -11.45 -16.88 14.73
CA GLY A 505 -11.81 -15.49 15.00
C GLY A 505 -10.99 -14.81 16.09
N GLN A 506 -10.17 -15.56 16.83
CA GLN A 506 -9.20 -14.99 17.77
C GLN A 506 -8.12 -14.20 17.03
N ARG A 507 -7.70 -13.06 17.59
CA ARG A 507 -6.71 -12.20 16.97
C ARG A 507 -5.89 -11.41 17.98
N THR A 508 -4.68 -11.03 17.60
CA THR A 508 -3.91 -9.98 18.29
C THR A 508 -4.36 -8.59 17.85
N ASP A 509 -3.96 -7.59 18.63
CA ASP A 509 -3.84 -6.23 18.13
C ASP A 509 -2.70 -6.14 17.09
N ARG A 510 -2.59 -4.98 16.45
CA ARG A 510 -1.46 -4.70 15.54
C ARG A 510 -0.22 -4.41 16.37
N LEU A 511 0.82 -5.21 16.19
CA LEU A 511 2.10 -5.12 16.86
C LEU A 511 3.06 -4.31 15.98
N ALA A 512 3.59 -3.19 16.48
CA ALA A 512 4.70 -2.52 15.81
C ALA A 512 6.03 -3.27 16.04
N PRO A 513 7.10 -2.93 15.31
CA PRO A 513 8.43 -3.47 15.55
C PRO A 513 8.85 -3.41 17.03
N GLY A 514 9.15 -4.57 17.61
CA GLY A 514 9.56 -4.74 19.01
C GLY A 514 8.43 -5.15 19.96
N GLU A 515 7.16 -5.03 19.58
CA GLU A 515 6.04 -5.39 20.46
C GLU A 515 5.78 -6.90 20.53
N SER A 516 5.23 -7.33 21.66
CA SER A 516 4.76 -8.69 21.86
C SER A 516 3.32 -8.73 22.38
N ALA A 517 2.54 -9.73 21.97
CA ALA A 517 1.21 -9.98 22.49
C ALA A 517 0.99 -11.47 22.76
N ARG A 518 0.17 -11.74 23.78
CA ARG A 518 -0.23 -13.10 24.15
C ARG A 518 -1.66 -13.36 23.69
N LEU A 519 -1.85 -14.34 22.82
CA LEU A 519 -3.14 -14.74 22.27
C LEU A 519 -3.60 -16.06 22.91
N GLU A 520 -4.65 -16.00 23.72
CA GLU A 520 -5.28 -17.19 24.29
C GLU A 520 -6.28 -17.80 23.30
N VAL A 521 -6.00 -19.03 22.86
CA VAL A 521 -6.82 -19.75 21.87
C VAL A 521 -7.80 -20.71 22.54
N GLY A 522 -7.51 -21.17 23.77
CA GLY A 522 -8.35 -22.13 24.48
C GLY A 522 -8.05 -23.58 24.08
N PRO A 523 -8.89 -24.55 24.50
CA PRO A 523 -8.69 -25.96 24.15
C PRO A 523 -8.74 -26.18 22.64
N VAL A 524 -7.71 -26.83 22.09
CA VAL A 524 -7.60 -27.09 20.65
C VAL A 524 -7.81 -28.58 20.38
N GLY A 525 -8.81 -28.90 19.56
CA GLY A 525 -9.16 -30.26 19.15
C GLY A 525 -9.02 -30.53 17.65
N ARG A 526 -8.77 -29.48 16.85
CA ARG A 526 -8.57 -29.55 15.39
C ARG A 526 -7.45 -28.61 14.93
N PRO A 527 -6.82 -28.85 13.77
CA PRO A 527 -5.90 -27.90 13.18
C PRO A 527 -6.55 -26.52 12.96
N LEU A 528 -5.77 -25.45 13.17
CA LEU A 528 -6.18 -24.06 12.98
C LEU A 528 -5.27 -23.35 11.98
N GLU A 529 -5.82 -22.42 11.21
CA GLU A 529 -5.05 -21.51 10.35
C GLU A 529 -4.99 -20.11 10.97
N GLY A 530 -3.84 -19.44 10.79
CA GLY A 530 -3.59 -18.07 11.18
C GLY A 530 -3.00 -17.24 10.05
N TRP A 531 -3.22 -15.92 10.06
CA TRP A 531 -2.65 -14.98 9.08
C TRP A 531 -2.51 -13.56 9.62
N CYS A 532 -1.69 -12.76 8.94
CA CYS A 532 -1.65 -11.32 9.15
C CYS A 532 -2.73 -10.62 8.30
N SER A 533 -3.59 -9.84 8.96
CA SER A 533 -4.72 -9.12 8.36
C SER A 533 -4.33 -7.77 7.74
N ILE A 534 -3.07 -7.37 7.88
CA ILE A 534 -2.55 -6.17 7.23
C ILE A 534 -2.63 -6.33 5.70
N ALA A 535 -2.91 -5.22 5.04
CA ALA A 535 -3.07 -5.08 3.60
C ALA A 535 -2.06 -5.86 2.77
N GLY A 536 -2.50 -6.90 2.09
CA GLY A 536 -1.60 -7.68 1.23
C GLY A 536 -0.62 -8.58 1.99
N HIS A 537 -0.53 -8.53 3.32
CA HIS A 537 0.43 -9.35 4.07
C HIS A 537 0.11 -10.84 3.99
N ARG A 538 -1.16 -11.23 4.14
CA ARG A 538 -1.61 -12.59 3.85
C ARG A 538 -1.35 -13.01 2.39
N GLN A 539 -1.59 -12.09 1.44
CA GLN A 539 -1.39 -12.35 0.01
C GLN A 539 0.10 -12.50 -0.33
N MET A 540 0.98 -11.90 0.49
CA MET A 540 2.43 -12.05 0.44
C MET A 540 2.95 -13.22 1.30
N GLY A 541 2.06 -14.08 1.82
CA GLY A 541 2.45 -15.35 2.48
C GLY A 541 2.57 -15.30 4.01
N MET A 542 2.10 -14.23 4.65
CA MET A 542 2.18 -14.11 6.11
C MET A 542 1.08 -14.93 6.83
N THR A 543 1.29 -16.24 6.91
CA THR A 543 0.36 -17.23 7.49
C THR A 543 1.04 -18.14 8.53
N LEU A 544 0.28 -18.63 9.51
CA LEU A 544 0.69 -19.51 10.62
C LEU A 544 -0.23 -20.74 10.64
N ALA A 545 0.29 -21.95 10.88
CA ALA A 545 -0.52 -23.15 11.06
C ALA A 545 -0.38 -23.74 12.49
N VAL A 546 -1.49 -24.15 13.08
CA VAL A 546 -1.54 -24.86 14.36
C VAL A 546 -1.90 -26.32 14.10
N ILE A 547 -0.99 -27.22 14.42
CA ILE A 547 -1.12 -28.67 14.24
C ILE A 547 -1.55 -29.30 15.57
N VAL A 548 -2.51 -30.24 15.55
CA VAL A 548 -3.00 -30.91 16.77
C VAL A 548 -2.54 -32.37 16.86
N THR A 549 -2.07 -32.82 18.03
CA THR A 549 -1.55 -34.19 18.25
C THR A 549 -2.27 -34.96 19.37
N GLY A 550 -2.72 -36.20 19.15
CA GLY A 550 -3.16 -37.08 20.26
C GLY A 550 -4.66 -37.25 20.53
N SER A 551 -5.58 -36.91 19.61
CA SER A 551 -6.99 -37.33 19.70
C SER A 551 -7.12 -38.84 19.47
N ALA A 552 -7.83 -39.57 20.34
CA ALA A 552 -8.13 -41.00 20.19
C ALA A 552 -8.96 -41.28 18.91
N PRO A 553 -8.87 -42.49 18.31
CA PRO A 553 -9.14 -42.69 16.90
C PRO A 553 -10.64 -42.75 16.58
N HIS A 554 -11.10 -41.75 15.85
CA HIS A 554 -12.19 -41.87 14.90
C HIS A 554 -11.70 -41.25 13.59
N ASN A 555 -11.44 -42.10 12.58
CA ASN A 555 -11.05 -41.73 11.21
C ASN A 555 -10.12 -40.52 11.08
N GLU A 556 -8.80 -40.72 11.19
CA GLU A 556 -7.82 -39.82 10.60
C GLU A 556 -6.45 -40.49 10.52
N THR A 557 -5.75 -40.18 9.44
CA THR A 557 -4.62 -40.92 8.85
C THR A 557 -3.27 -40.46 9.41
N THR A 558 -2.24 -41.32 9.28
CA THR A 558 -0.82 -41.18 9.71
C THR A 558 -0.58 -41.50 11.21
N ARG A 559 0.33 -42.38 11.65
CA ARG A 559 1.76 -42.55 11.31
C ARG A 559 2.30 -43.94 11.71
N VAL A 560 3.20 -44.45 10.85
CA VAL A 560 4.58 -44.93 11.12
C VAL A 560 4.83 -45.78 12.37
N THR A 561 5.19 -47.05 12.16
CA THR A 561 6.17 -47.73 13.02
C THR A 561 7.56 -47.24 12.65
N SER A 562 8.18 -46.55 13.59
CA SER A 562 9.60 -46.22 13.63
C SER A 562 10.43 -47.49 13.81
N GLN A 563 11.56 -47.56 13.12
CA GLN A 563 12.75 -48.14 13.70
C GLN A 563 13.77 -47.02 13.84
N HIS A 564 14.16 -46.80 15.09
CA HIS A 564 15.31 -46.00 15.46
C HIS A 564 16.58 -46.69 14.96
N GLU A 565 17.46 -45.92 14.35
CA GLU A 565 18.89 -46.01 14.64
C GLU A 565 19.50 -44.63 14.36
N HIS A 566 20.11 -44.05 15.40
CA HIS A 566 21.02 -42.92 15.27
C HIS A 566 22.29 -43.40 14.54
N PRO A 567 22.90 -42.56 13.70
CA PRO A 567 23.95 -41.71 14.25
C PRO A 567 23.81 -40.25 13.83
N ALA A 568 24.28 -39.35 14.68
CA ALA A 568 24.70 -38.03 14.23
C ALA A 568 25.89 -38.18 13.27
N PRO A 569 25.95 -37.36 12.20
CA PRO A 569 27.15 -36.61 11.88
C PRO A 569 26.78 -35.12 11.85
N GLU A 570 27.49 -34.28 12.61
CA GLU A 570 28.59 -33.46 12.11
C GLU A 570 28.15 -32.41 11.10
N GLY A 571 28.41 -31.15 11.44
CA GLY A 571 28.10 -30.03 10.56
C GLY A 571 28.87 -30.09 9.25
N THR A 572 28.14 -29.96 8.16
CA THR A 572 28.60 -29.27 6.96
C THR A 572 27.42 -28.46 6.44
N ASP A 573 27.60 -27.15 6.31
CA ASP A 573 26.83 -26.38 5.33
C ASP A 573 27.08 -27.04 3.97
N GLU A 574 26.21 -27.96 3.54
CA GLU A 574 26.32 -28.51 2.20
C GLU A 574 26.12 -27.36 1.21
N ALA A 575 27.17 -27.11 0.43
CA ALA A 575 27.20 -26.00 -0.50
C ALA A 575 26.12 -26.19 -1.58
N SER A 576 25.40 -25.11 -1.91
CA SER A 576 24.47 -25.11 -3.04
C SER A 576 25.18 -25.53 -4.33
N ALA A 577 24.51 -26.38 -5.13
CA ALA A 577 24.95 -26.83 -6.45
C ALA A 577 25.04 -25.67 -7.46
N ALA A 578 24.53 -24.48 -7.13
CA ALA A 578 24.76 -23.27 -7.92
C ALA A 578 26.25 -22.94 -8.09
N ARG A 579 27.14 -23.40 -7.20
CA ARG A 579 28.60 -23.23 -7.34
C ARG A 579 29.20 -24.05 -8.49
N ASP A 580 28.54 -25.14 -8.87
CA ASP A 580 28.97 -26.04 -9.93
C ASP A 580 28.33 -25.68 -11.28
N LEU A 581 27.48 -24.65 -11.30
CA LEU A 581 26.73 -24.25 -12.49
C LEU A 581 27.63 -23.56 -13.53
N ASP A 582 27.77 -24.19 -14.69
CA ASP A 582 28.35 -23.59 -15.88
C ASP A 582 27.37 -23.65 -17.06
N LEU A 583 26.75 -22.52 -17.39
CA LEU A 583 25.78 -22.40 -18.49
C LEU A 583 26.41 -22.45 -19.88
N MET A 584 27.75 -22.34 -19.96
CA MET A 584 28.51 -22.41 -21.20
C MET A 584 29.06 -23.82 -21.47
N ALA A 585 29.01 -24.70 -20.47
CA ALA A 585 29.40 -26.09 -20.63
C ALA A 585 28.48 -26.84 -21.60
N ALA A 586 29.06 -27.78 -22.35
CA ALA A 586 28.27 -28.67 -23.18
C ALA A 586 27.52 -29.70 -22.31
N PRO A 587 26.26 -30.02 -22.62
CA PRO A 587 25.55 -31.11 -21.94
C PRO A 587 26.26 -32.46 -22.08
N GLY A 588 26.04 -33.36 -21.12
CA GLY A 588 26.66 -34.69 -21.07
C GLY A 588 26.37 -35.60 -22.27
N GLN A 589 27.15 -36.67 -22.42
CA GLN A 589 26.94 -37.68 -23.47
C GLN A 589 25.58 -38.35 -23.27
N GLY A 590 24.65 -38.12 -24.21
CA GLY A 590 23.28 -38.65 -24.14
C GLY A 590 22.20 -37.59 -23.95
N PHE A 591 22.56 -36.31 -23.79
CA PHE A 591 21.60 -35.21 -23.73
C PHE A 591 20.63 -35.19 -24.92
N ARG A 592 19.35 -35.04 -24.61
CA ARG A 592 18.28 -34.81 -25.58
C ARG A 592 17.45 -33.63 -25.10
N ALA A 593 17.32 -32.61 -25.94
CA ALA A 593 16.39 -31.53 -25.65
C ALA A 593 14.97 -32.09 -25.63
N ARG A 594 14.14 -31.53 -24.76
CA ARG A 594 12.73 -31.86 -24.67
C ARG A 594 12.05 -31.54 -26.00
N ASP A 595 11.22 -32.44 -26.48
CA ASP A 595 10.42 -32.16 -27.67
C ASP A 595 9.41 -31.05 -27.37
N ALA A 596 9.58 -29.92 -28.06
CA ALA A 596 8.68 -28.78 -27.95
C ALA A 596 7.47 -28.90 -28.90
N ARG A 597 7.48 -29.82 -29.88
CA ARG A 597 6.41 -29.92 -30.87
C ARG A 597 5.11 -30.41 -30.24
N LEU A 598 4.03 -29.70 -30.49
CA LEU A 598 2.71 -30.08 -29.98
C LEU A 598 2.05 -31.14 -30.85
N ALA A 599 1.49 -32.15 -30.18
CA ALA A 599 0.61 -33.11 -30.84
C ALA A 599 -0.69 -32.42 -31.31
N PRO A 600 -1.30 -32.92 -32.41
CA PRO A 600 -2.61 -32.45 -32.85
C PRO A 600 -3.68 -32.62 -31.77
N THR A 601 -4.64 -31.70 -31.74
CA THR A 601 -5.76 -31.76 -30.80
C THR A 601 -6.54 -33.07 -30.94
N PRO A 602 -6.69 -33.86 -29.86
CA PRO A 602 -7.39 -35.13 -29.93
C PRO A 602 -8.84 -34.96 -30.39
N ARG A 603 -9.36 -35.94 -31.16
CA ARG A 603 -10.75 -35.94 -31.61
C ARG A 603 -11.76 -36.30 -30.51
N ARG A 604 -11.31 -36.99 -29.46
CA ARG A 604 -12.14 -37.42 -28.33
C ARG A 604 -12.55 -36.22 -27.48
N ARG A 605 -13.79 -36.23 -26.98
CA ARG A 605 -14.36 -35.18 -26.11
C ARG A 605 -14.21 -35.47 -24.61
N THR A 606 -13.76 -36.67 -24.26
CA THR A 606 -13.42 -37.05 -22.88
C THR A 606 -12.00 -37.58 -22.84
N HIS A 607 -11.17 -36.96 -22.03
CA HIS A 607 -9.75 -37.29 -21.84
C HIS A 607 -9.60 -37.95 -20.48
N ARG A 608 -9.15 -39.21 -20.45
CA ARG A 608 -8.80 -39.92 -19.23
C ARG A 608 -7.28 -39.98 -19.16
N ILE A 609 -6.71 -39.47 -18.08
CA ILE A 609 -5.27 -39.30 -17.90
C ILE A 609 -4.91 -39.83 -16.52
N GLU A 610 -3.83 -40.57 -16.43
CA GLU A 610 -3.20 -40.91 -15.15
C GLU A 610 -1.91 -40.11 -15.03
N LEU A 611 -1.72 -39.43 -13.91
CA LEU A 611 -0.51 -38.69 -13.59
C LEU A 611 0.09 -39.27 -12.32
N ARG A 612 1.27 -39.85 -12.44
CA ARG A 612 2.03 -40.41 -11.33
C ARG A 612 3.01 -39.37 -10.78
N VAL A 613 2.93 -39.06 -9.50
CA VAL A 613 3.86 -38.14 -8.83
C VAL A 613 5.10 -38.91 -8.42
N GLN A 614 6.27 -38.41 -8.79
CA GLN A 614 7.55 -39.06 -8.53
C GLN A 614 8.59 -38.04 -8.08
N ALA A 615 9.47 -38.44 -7.17
CA ALA A 615 10.71 -37.74 -6.84
C ALA A 615 11.87 -38.45 -7.56
N LEU A 616 12.57 -37.74 -8.45
CA LEU A 616 13.63 -38.29 -9.30
C LEU A 616 14.83 -37.36 -9.26
N VAL A 617 16.04 -37.92 -9.10
CA VAL A 617 17.28 -37.15 -9.29
C VAL A 617 17.53 -37.00 -10.78
N GLU A 618 17.58 -35.76 -11.26
CA GLU A 618 17.80 -35.42 -12.68
C GLU A 618 18.94 -34.42 -12.83
N GLU A 619 19.69 -34.51 -13.93
CA GLU A 619 20.65 -33.47 -14.34
C GLU A 619 19.85 -32.26 -14.88
N VAL A 620 19.90 -31.14 -14.16
CA VAL A 620 19.11 -29.93 -14.47
C VAL A 620 19.91 -28.86 -15.21
N ALA A 621 21.24 -28.97 -15.18
CA ALA A 621 22.21 -28.21 -15.97
C ALA A 621 23.48 -29.07 -16.06
N PRO A 622 24.44 -28.78 -16.98
CA PRO A 622 25.64 -29.61 -17.13
C PRO A 622 26.38 -29.79 -15.79
N GLY A 623 26.50 -31.03 -15.32
CA GLY A 623 27.19 -31.33 -14.05
C GLY A 623 26.43 -30.96 -12.77
N VAL A 624 25.17 -30.53 -12.88
CA VAL A 624 24.32 -30.17 -11.73
C VAL A 624 23.11 -31.08 -11.68
N THR A 625 22.99 -31.86 -10.60
CA THR A 625 21.85 -32.74 -10.33
C THR A 625 20.98 -32.20 -9.21
N GLN A 626 19.66 -32.37 -9.33
CA GLN A 626 18.67 -32.02 -8.31
C GLN A 626 17.60 -33.10 -8.24
N THR A 627 17.06 -33.32 -7.04
CA THR A 627 15.80 -34.05 -6.85
C THR A 627 14.65 -33.20 -7.40
N ARG A 628 14.03 -33.65 -8.49
CA ARG A 628 12.83 -33.08 -9.09
C ARG A 628 11.59 -33.78 -8.60
N TRP A 629 10.55 -33.01 -8.33
CA TRP A 629 9.21 -33.53 -8.06
C TRP A 629 8.39 -33.33 -9.32
N THR A 630 7.87 -34.42 -9.86
CA THR A 630 7.32 -34.43 -11.23
C THR A 630 5.87 -34.89 -11.27
N PHE A 631 5.14 -34.44 -12.29
CA PHE A 631 3.93 -35.12 -12.73
C PHE A 631 4.28 -35.96 -13.95
N GLY A 632 4.22 -37.29 -13.85
CA GLY A 632 4.49 -38.19 -14.97
C GLY A 632 5.96 -38.27 -15.39
N GLY A 633 6.89 -38.13 -14.44
CA GLY A 633 8.32 -38.39 -14.66
C GLY A 633 9.04 -37.38 -15.54
N SER A 634 8.54 -36.14 -15.63
CA SER A 634 9.20 -35.09 -16.40
C SER A 634 8.88 -33.69 -15.86
N VAL A 635 9.77 -32.73 -16.15
CA VAL A 635 9.57 -31.30 -15.88
C VAL A 635 9.72 -30.47 -17.15
N PRO A 636 8.72 -29.68 -17.57
CA PRO A 636 7.34 -29.64 -17.07
C PRO A 636 6.64 -31.01 -17.14
N GLY A 637 5.49 -31.19 -16.51
CA GLY A 637 4.67 -32.39 -16.69
C GLY A 637 4.03 -32.50 -18.09
N PRO A 638 3.31 -33.60 -18.38
CA PRO A 638 2.62 -33.85 -19.63
C PRO A 638 1.70 -32.72 -20.08
N THR A 639 1.82 -32.30 -21.35
CA THR A 639 0.88 -31.33 -21.92
C THR A 639 -0.48 -31.97 -22.16
N LEU A 640 -1.53 -31.36 -21.60
CA LEU A 640 -2.90 -31.77 -21.83
C LEU A 640 -3.50 -30.88 -22.93
N ARG A 641 -4.20 -31.45 -23.92
CA ARG A 641 -4.80 -30.66 -25.00
C ARG A 641 -6.23 -31.10 -25.31
N GLY A 642 -7.11 -30.12 -25.53
CA GLY A 642 -8.51 -30.35 -25.87
C GLY A 642 -9.17 -29.11 -26.46
N ARG A 643 -10.51 -29.12 -26.47
CA ARG A 643 -11.36 -28.05 -27.00
C ARG A 643 -12.38 -27.61 -25.94
N ILE A 644 -12.98 -26.44 -26.14
CA ILE A 644 -14.11 -26.00 -25.32
C ILE A 644 -15.20 -27.09 -25.31
N GLY A 645 -15.67 -27.42 -24.10
CA GLY A 645 -16.65 -28.46 -23.81
C GLY A 645 -16.06 -29.86 -23.58
N ASP A 646 -14.75 -30.07 -23.77
CA ASP A 646 -14.12 -31.34 -23.44
C ASP A 646 -14.09 -31.58 -21.93
N THR A 647 -14.20 -32.84 -21.54
CA THR A 647 -14.07 -33.28 -20.14
C THR A 647 -12.73 -33.94 -19.90
N PHE A 648 -12.01 -33.49 -18.87
CA PHE A 648 -10.78 -34.11 -18.38
C PHE A 648 -11.09 -34.89 -17.10
N VAL A 649 -10.62 -36.13 -17.06
CA VAL A 649 -10.68 -37.03 -15.90
C VAL A 649 -9.26 -37.46 -15.61
N VAL A 650 -8.66 -36.84 -14.61
CA VAL A 650 -7.28 -37.07 -14.21
C VAL A 650 -7.27 -37.90 -12.94
N THR A 651 -6.57 -39.02 -12.96
CA THR A 651 -6.23 -39.81 -11.77
C THR A 651 -4.81 -39.44 -11.39
N LEU A 652 -4.65 -38.69 -10.30
CA LEU A 652 -3.37 -38.43 -9.68
C LEU A 652 -3.03 -39.60 -8.77
N VAL A 653 -1.86 -40.21 -8.92
CA VAL A 653 -1.33 -41.26 -8.04
C VAL A 653 -0.04 -40.73 -7.44
N ASN A 654 0.09 -40.75 -6.12
CA ASN A 654 1.31 -40.27 -5.46
C ASN A 654 2.27 -41.42 -5.16
N ASP A 655 3.32 -41.57 -5.97
CA ASP A 655 4.37 -42.57 -5.73
C ASP A 655 5.59 -41.97 -4.99
N ALA A 656 5.55 -40.69 -4.63
CA ALA A 656 6.60 -40.04 -3.85
C ALA A 656 6.40 -40.23 -2.34
N ASP A 657 7.38 -39.78 -1.56
CA ASP A 657 7.48 -39.94 -0.11
C ASP A 657 6.85 -38.81 0.70
N ILE A 658 6.45 -37.72 0.06
CA ILE A 658 5.76 -36.58 0.67
C ILE A 658 4.37 -36.34 0.06
N GLY A 659 3.57 -35.50 0.72
CA GLY A 659 2.25 -35.13 0.24
C GLY A 659 2.30 -34.29 -1.03
N HIS A 660 1.42 -34.58 -1.99
CA HIS A 660 1.29 -33.83 -3.23
C HIS A 660 -0.17 -33.64 -3.62
N SER A 661 -0.45 -32.67 -4.48
CA SER A 661 -1.79 -32.42 -5.02
C SER A 661 -1.70 -31.98 -6.48
N ILE A 662 -2.84 -31.62 -7.07
CA ILE A 662 -2.89 -31.02 -8.40
C ILE A 662 -4.02 -30.00 -8.50
N ASP A 663 -3.67 -28.82 -9.01
CA ASP A 663 -4.57 -27.74 -9.38
C ASP A 663 -4.50 -27.53 -10.91
N PHE A 664 -5.66 -27.44 -11.55
CA PHE A 664 -5.80 -27.17 -12.98
C PHE A 664 -6.52 -25.83 -13.15
N HIS A 665 -5.82 -24.81 -13.66
CA HIS A 665 -6.46 -23.49 -13.91
C HIS A 665 -7.49 -23.54 -15.04
N ALA A 666 -7.44 -24.57 -15.90
CA ALA A 666 -8.47 -24.86 -16.89
C ALA A 666 -9.78 -25.38 -16.26
N GLY A 667 -9.76 -25.79 -14.98
CA GLY A 667 -10.89 -26.27 -14.22
C GLY A 667 -11.49 -25.18 -13.33
N ALA A 668 -12.82 -25.07 -13.31
CA ALA A 668 -13.54 -24.17 -12.43
C ALA A 668 -14.29 -24.98 -11.35
N LEU A 669 -13.56 -25.48 -10.36
CA LEU A 669 -14.09 -26.32 -9.29
C LEU A 669 -13.74 -25.73 -7.92
N ALA A 670 -14.58 -26.00 -6.92
CA ALA A 670 -14.26 -25.70 -5.53
C ALA A 670 -13.06 -26.58 -5.09
N PRO A 671 -11.98 -26.01 -4.53
CA PRO A 671 -10.70 -26.70 -4.36
C PRO A 671 -10.71 -27.82 -3.31
N GLN A 672 -11.61 -27.74 -2.32
CA GLN A 672 -11.55 -28.52 -1.08
C GLN A 672 -11.50 -30.04 -1.28
N ARG A 673 -12.06 -30.55 -2.38
CA ARG A 673 -12.06 -31.98 -2.70
C ARG A 673 -11.11 -32.35 -3.85
N PRO A 674 -11.20 -31.73 -5.04
CA PRO A 674 -10.40 -32.16 -6.19
C PRO A 674 -8.94 -31.69 -6.14
N MET A 675 -8.57 -30.73 -5.28
CA MET A 675 -7.21 -30.18 -5.18
C MET A 675 -6.56 -30.45 -3.81
N ARG A 676 -7.15 -31.32 -2.99
CA ARG A 676 -6.58 -31.69 -1.68
C ARG A 676 -5.23 -32.40 -1.84
N THR A 677 -4.37 -32.27 -0.85
CA THR A 677 -3.15 -33.08 -0.74
C THR A 677 -3.52 -34.56 -0.57
N ILE A 678 -2.76 -35.42 -1.25
CA ILE A 678 -2.80 -36.87 -1.15
C ILE A 678 -1.46 -37.35 -0.60
N GLY A 679 -1.51 -38.26 0.37
CA GLY A 679 -0.31 -38.84 0.95
C GLY A 679 0.40 -39.83 0.01
N PRO A 680 1.61 -40.29 0.36
CA PRO A 680 2.28 -41.38 -0.34
C PRO A 680 1.38 -42.61 -0.53
N GLY A 681 1.36 -43.18 -1.73
CA GLY A 681 0.55 -44.34 -2.11
C GLY A 681 -0.95 -44.05 -2.32
N GLU A 682 -1.41 -42.83 -2.03
CA GLU A 682 -2.80 -42.45 -2.27
C GLU A 682 -3.06 -42.05 -3.73
N GLN A 683 -4.34 -42.02 -4.11
CA GLN A 683 -4.78 -41.49 -5.39
C GLN A 683 -5.96 -40.52 -5.25
N LEU A 684 -6.06 -39.58 -6.19
CA LEU A 684 -7.13 -38.60 -6.27
C LEU A 684 -7.64 -38.50 -7.70
N ARG A 685 -8.95 -38.55 -7.86
CA ARG A 685 -9.60 -38.33 -9.16
C ARG A 685 -10.09 -36.89 -9.27
N TYR A 686 -9.45 -36.13 -10.15
CA TYR A 686 -9.84 -34.78 -10.53
C TYR A 686 -10.65 -34.83 -11.83
N ARG A 687 -11.88 -34.29 -11.86
CA ARG A 687 -12.69 -34.19 -13.08
C ARG A 687 -13.16 -32.77 -13.34
N PHE A 688 -12.79 -32.17 -14.47
CA PHE A 688 -13.32 -30.87 -14.92
C PHE A 688 -13.77 -30.88 -16.38
N THR A 689 -14.61 -29.91 -16.73
CA THR A 689 -14.98 -29.59 -18.11
C THR A 689 -14.30 -28.28 -18.50
N ALA A 690 -13.58 -28.28 -19.61
CA ALA A 690 -12.93 -27.08 -20.13
C ALA A 690 -13.98 -26.14 -20.75
N THR A 691 -14.36 -25.07 -20.04
CA THR A 691 -15.40 -24.13 -20.50
C THR A 691 -14.84 -22.93 -21.23
N ARG A 692 -13.51 -22.72 -21.20
CA ARG A 692 -12.83 -21.57 -21.79
C ARG A 692 -11.59 -22.00 -22.56
N ALA A 693 -11.35 -21.37 -23.70
CA ALA A 693 -10.12 -21.54 -24.47
C ALA A 693 -8.96 -20.77 -23.83
N GLY A 694 -7.74 -21.25 -24.06
CA GLY A 694 -6.54 -20.72 -23.47
C GLY A 694 -5.46 -21.78 -23.32
N ILE A 695 -4.26 -21.34 -22.98
CA ILE A 695 -3.24 -22.19 -22.37
C ILE A 695 -3.24 -21.88 -20.88
N TRP A 696 -3.38 -22.93 -20.07
CA TRP A 696 -3.61 -22.84 -18.64
C TRP A 696 -2.50 -23.58 -17.90
N LEU A 697 -2.04 -23.02 -16.80
CA LEU A 697 -1.15 -23.73 -15.89
C LEU A 697 -1.92 -24.85 -15.17
N TYR A 698 -1.23 -25.95 -14.93
CA TYR A 698 -1.58 -26.84 -13.84
C TYR A 698 -0.34 -27.06 -12.97
N HIS A 699 -0.51 -27.19 -11.67
CA HIS A 699 0.61 -27.32 -10.73
C HIS A 699 0.21 -28.03 -9.43
N CYS A 700 1.18 -28.41 -8.62
CA CYS A 700 0.91 -28.88 -7.25
C CYS A 700 0.45 -27.71 -6.37
N SER A 701 -0.60 -27.91 -5.58
CA SER A 701 -1.15 -26.94 -4.63
C SER A 701 -0.87 -27.29 -3.16
N THR A 702 -0.07 -28.34 -2.90
CA THR A 702 0.40 -28.67 -1.55
C THR A 702 1.36 -27.59 -1.07
N MET A 703 1.24 -27.21 0.20
CA MET A 703 2.05 -26.15 0.81
C MET A 703 3.43 -26.68 1.23
N PRO A 704 4.51 -25.87 1.09
CA PRO A 704 4.56 -24.57 0.42
C PRO A 704 4.57 -24.74 -1.10
N MET A 705 3.57 -24.19 -1.80
CA MET A 705 3.40 -24.39 -3.26
C MET A 705 4.61 -23.97 -4.08
N SER A 706 5.28 -22.89 -3.68
CA SER A 706 6.48 -22.39 -4.36
C SER A 706 7.60 -23.44 -4.40
N MET A 707 7.75 -24.24 -3.33
CA MET A 707 8.70 -25.34 -3.28
C MET A 707 8.31 -26.45 -4.25
N HIS A 708 7.04 -26.84 -4.30
CA HIS A 708 6.59 -27.87 -5.22
C HIS A 708 6.74 -27.46 -6.69
N ILE A 709 6.40 -26.20 -7.02
CA ILE A 709 6.55 -25.67 -8.37
C ILE A 709 8.03 -25.55 -8.73
N ALA A 710 8.88 -25.01 -7.85
CA ALA A 710 10.33 -24.89 -8.09
C ALA A 710 11.00 -26.25 -8.33
N ASN A 711 10.60 -27.29 -7.60
CA ASN A 711 11.07 -28.67 -7.83
C ASN A 711 10.54 -29.30 -9.13
N GLY A 712 9.59 -28.68 -9.83
CA GLY A 712 9.16 -29.10 -11.17
C GLY A 712 7.70 -29.50 -11.32
N MET A 713 6.86 -29.35 -10.29
CA MET A 713 5.47 -29.79 -10.32
C MET A 713 4.54 -28.79 -11.02
N PHE A 714 4.72 -28.61 -12.32
CA PHE A 714 3.87 -27.77 -13.17
C PHE A 714 3.79 -28.30 -14.60
N GLY A 715 2.74 -27.93 -15.33
CA GLY A 715 2.60 -28.22 -16.76
C GLY A 715 1.48 -27.40 -17.41
N ALA A 716 1.19 -27.68 -18.68
CA ALA A 716 0.24 -26.90 -19.48
C ALA A 716 -1.01 -27.69 -19.87
N VAL A 717 -2.18 -27.02 -19.80
CA VAL A 717 -3.43 -27.45 -20.45
C VAL A 717 -3.77 -26.49 -21.57
N ILE A 718 -3.79 -26.95 -22.81
CA ILE A 718 -4.15 -26.17 -24.00
C ILE A 718 -5.60 -26.50 -24.40
N ILE A 719 -6.46 -25.50 -24.34
CA ILE A 719 -7.83 -25.56 -24.84
C ILE A 719 -7.92 -24.67 -26.07
N ASP A 720 -8.01 -25.27 -27.25
CA ASP A 720 -8.01 -24.54 -28.51
C ASP A 720 -9.18 -23.54 -28.57
N PRO A 721 -8.95 -22.28 -29.00
CA PRO A 721 -10.04 -21.35 -29.29
C PRO A 721 -10.87 -21.83 -30.48
N PRO A 722 -12.18 -21.51 -30.49
CA PRO A 722 -13.02 -21.81 -31.65
C PRO A 722 -12.43 -21.20 -32.92
N GLY A 723 -12.38 -22.00 -34.00
CA GLY A 723 -11.87 -21.53 -35.28
C GLY A 723 -10.35 -21.37 -35.36
N LEU A 724 -9.57 -21.94 -34.42
CA LEU A 724 -8.12 -21.97 -34.50
C LEU A 724 -7.67 -22.60 -35.83
N LYS A 725 -7.00 -21.81 -36.67
CA LYS A 725 -6.54 -22.26 -37.99
C LYS A 725 -5.34 -23.22 -37.84
N PRO A 726 -5.19 -24.20 -38.74
CA PRO A 726 -3.98 -25.02 -38.76
C PRO A 726 -2.76 -24.18 -39.15
N VAL A 727 -1.60 -24.59 -38.67
CA VAL A 727 -0.28 -24.04 -38.99
C VAL A 727 0.64 -25.18 -39.40
N ALA A 728 1.76 -24.89 -40.06
CA ALA A 728 2.72 -25.92 -40.48
C ALA A 728 3.46 -26.49 -39.26
N ASP A 729 3.91 -25.60 -38.39
CA ASP A 729 4.71 -25.92 -37.22
C ASP A 729 4.05 -25.35 -35.96
N GLU A 730 3.88 -26.18 -34.92
CA GLU A 730 3.26 -25.78 -33.65
C GLU A 730 4.08 -26.30 -32.47
N PHE A 731 4.54 -25.38 -31.61
CA PHE A 731 5.39 -25.69 -30.46
C PHE A 731 4.80 -25.20 -29.14
N LEU A 732 5.30 -25.72 -28.02
CA LEU A 732 5.06 -25.26 -26.67
C LEU A 732 6.37 -24.97 -25.94
N LEU A 733 6.48 -23.76 -25.39
CA LEU A 733 7.53 -23.33 -24.50
C LEU A 733 6.94 -22.96 -23.14
N VAL A 734 7.37 -23.64 -22.08
CA VAL A 734 6.99 -23.36 -20.69
C VAL A 734 8.21 -22.77 -20.00
N GLN A 735 8.14 -21.50 -19.59
CA GLN A 735 9.20 -20.86 -18.81
C GLN A 735 9.03 -21.14 -17.32
N SER A 736 10.11 -21.49 -16.64
CA SER A 736 10.13 -21.71 -15.20
C SER A 736 11.47 -21.31 -14.58
N GLU A 737 11.47 -21.02 -13.29
CA GLU A 737 12.69 -20.82 -12.50
C GLU A 737 13.22 -22.12 -11.91
N GLY A 738 14.54 -22.19 -11.70
CA GLY A 738 15.22 -23.19 -10.88
C GLY A 738 16.02 -22.51 -9.77
N TYR A 739 15.84 -22.99 -8.55
CA TYR A 739 16.53 -22.51 -7.35
C TYR A 739 17.34 -23.69 -6.79
N LEU A 740 18.64 -23.72 -7.00
CA LEU A 740 19.48 -24.90 -6.79
C LEU A 740 19.81 -25.07 -5.30
N GLY A 741 19.38 -26.21 -4.72
CA GLY A 741 19.83 -26.66 -3.42
C GLY A 741 21.18 -27.38 -3.50
N PRO A 742 21.56 -28.17 -2.49
CA PRO A 742 22.71 -29.08 -2.58
C PRO A 742 22.60 -30.05 -3.77
N GLN A 743 23.73 -30.61 -4.23
CA GLN A 743 23.73 -31.65 -5.28
C GLN A 743 22.83 -32.81 -4.88
N ASP A 744 22.10 -33.36 -5.84
CA ASP A 744 21.04 -34.37 -5.64
C ASP A 744 19.89 -33.93 -4.71
N GLY A 745 19.95 -32.73 -4.12
CA GLY A 745 18.96 -32.17 -3.21
C GLY A 745 17.76 -31.54 -3.93
N SER A 746 16.76 -31.14 -3.14
CA SER A 746 15.61 -30.37 -3.63
C SER A 746 15.94 -28.87 -3.72
N ALA A 747 15.05 -28.10 -4.35
CA ALA A 747 15.22 -26.67 -4.54
C ALA A 747 15.52 -25.87 -3.26
N SER A 748 16.31 -24.80 -3.39
CA SER A 748 16.68 -23.92 -2.28
C SER A 748 15.49 -23.05 -1.84
N MET A 749 14.98 -23.30 -0.63
CA MET A 749 13.92 -22.49 -0.03
C MET A 749 14.34 -21.03 0.21
N ASP A 750 15.61 -20.79 0.52
CA ASP A 750 16.11 -19.43 0.71
C ASP A 750 16.23 -18.68 -0.62
N GLY A 751 16.67 -19.37 -1.69
CA GLY A 751 16.64 -18.81 -3.04
C GLY A 751 15.23 -18.45 -3.49
N ILE A 752 14.26 -19.34 -3.24
CA ILE A 752 12.83 -19.12 -3.54
C ILE A 752 12.30 -17.89 -2.79
N ARG A 753 12.59 -17.76 -1.49
CA ARG A 753 12.15 -16.63 -0.66
C ARG A 753 12.81 -15.31 -1.05
N ALA A 754 14.07 -15.36 -1.49
CA ALA A 754 14.81 -14.18 -1.95
C ALA A 754 14.45 -13.76 -3.38
N GLU A 755 13.66 -14.56 -4.10
CA GLU A 755 13.37 -14.39 -5.53
C GLU A 755 14.66 -14.31 -6.40
N GLN A 756 15.68 -15.07 -6.00
CA GLN A 756 16.96 -15.16 -6.68
C GLN A 756 17.11 -16.53 -7.34
N PRO A 757 16.54 -16.75 -8.54
CA PRO A 757 16.72 -18.00 -9.24
C PRO A 757 18.14 -18.10 -9.80
N ASP A 758 18.68 -19.31 -9.77
CA ASP A 758 19.95 -19.65 -10.42
C ASP A 758 19.73 -19.91 -11.92
N LEU A 759 18.58 -20.51 -12.24
CA LEU A 759 18.17 -20.86 -13.60
C LEU A 759 16.83 -20.22 -13.94
N VAL A 760 16.69 -19.77 -15.19
CA VAL A 760 15.38 -19.51 -15.80
C VAL A 760 15.43 -20.16 -17.16
N VAL A 761 14.50 -21.06 -17.45
CA VAL A 761 14.64 -22.00 -18.58
C VAL A 761 13.33 -22.14 -19.34
N PHE A 762 13.42 -22.42 -20.64
CA PHE A 762 12.28 -22.96 -21.39
C PHE A 762 12.33 -24.48 -21.33
N ASN A 763 11.23 -25.11 -20.94
CA ASN A 763 11.04 -26.56 -20.96
C ASN A 763 12.04 -27.38 -20.10
N GLY A 764 12.50 -26.79 -18.99
CA GLY A 764 13.12 -27.53 -17.88
C GLY A 764 14.66 -27.57 -17.83
N TYR A 765 15.36 -27.26 -18.93
CA TYR A 765 16.83 -27.30 -19.01
C TYR A 765 17.39 -26.05 -19.70
N PRO A 766 18.46 -25.41 -19.18
CA PRO A 766 18.99 -24.16 -19.72
C PRO A 766 19.58 -24.34 -21.11
N ASN A 767 19.35 -23.38 -22.01
CA ASN A 767 19.93 -23.34 -23.36
C ASN A 767 19.68 -24.59 -24.23
N GLN A 768 18.73 -25.47 -23.86
CA GLN A 768 18.57 -26.76 -24.54
C GLN A 768 18.31 -26.64 -26.05
N TYR A 769 17.58 -25.61 -26.45
CA TYR A 769 17.26 -25.33 -27.86
C TYR A 769 18.36 -24.54 -28.58
N ALA A 770 19.42 -24.12 -27.90
CA ALA A 770 20.65 -23.70 -28.54
C ALA A 770 21.47 -24.92 -28.99
N HIS A 771 21.49 -25.97 -28.17
CA HIS A 771 22.17 -27.23 -28.46
C HIS A 771 21.41 -28.07 -29.50
N GLN A 772 20.08 -28.13 -29.39
CA GLN A 772 19.20 -28.81 -30.36
C GLN A 772 18.07 -27.85 -30.82
N PRO A 773 18.33 -27.02 -31.85
CA PRO A 773 17.38 -26.03 -32.36
C PRO A 773 16.04 -26.59 -32.83
N LEU A 774 15.00 -25.78 -32.71
CA LEU A 774 13.67 -26.10 -33.24
C LEU A 774 13.63 -25.79 -34.74
N ASN A 775 13.33 -26.79 -35.57
CA ASN A 775 13.30 -26.61 -37.02
C ASN A 775 11.93 -26.12 -37.49
N VAL A 776 11.93 -25.11 -38.37
CA VAL A 776 10.74 -24.53 -39.00
C VAL A 776 10.97 -24.33 -40.49
N GLY A 777 9.91 -24.37 -41.30
CA GLY A 777 10.02 -24.11 -42.73
C GLY A 777 10.18 -22.62 -43.05
N VAL A 778 11.01 -22.27 -44.04
CA VAL A 778 11.06 -20.89 -44.57
C VAL A 778 9.70 -20.51 -45.17
N GLY A 779 9.17 -19.34 -44.78
CA GLY A 779 7.83 -18.86 -45.14
C GLY A 779 6.68 -19.69 -44.56
N ALA A 780 6.96 -20.70 -43.75
CA ALA A 780 5.94 -21.54 -43.16
C ALA A 780 5.30 -20.85 -41.94
N ARG A 781 3.97 -20.83 -41.93
CA ARG A 781 3.20 -20.35 -40.79
C ARG A 781 3.51 -21.19 -39.55
N THR A 782 4.13 -20.56 -38.55
CA THR A 782 4.54 -21.21 -37.29
C THR A 782 3.73 -20.64 -36.13
N ARG A 783 3.31 -21.49 -35.19
CA ARG A 783 2.73 -21.08 -33.90
C ARG A 783 3.59 -21.55 -32.74
N ILE A 784 3.84 -20.66 -31.78
CA ILE A 784 4.47 -21.03 -30.51
C ILE A 784 3.52 -20.66 -29.38
N TRP A 785 3.06 -21.67 -28.64
CA TRP A 785 2.39 -21.50 -27.36
C TRP A 785 3.43 -21.24 -26.28
N VAL A 786 3.18 -20.23 -25.44
CA VAL A 786 4.09 -19.84 -24.36
C VAL A 786 3.31 -19.78 -23.05
N LEU A 787 3.86 -20.41 -22.01
CA LEU A 787 3.33 -20.37 -20.64
C LEU A 787 4.44 -19.90 -19.70
N ALA A 788 4.21 -18.86 -18.91
CA ALA A 788 5.09 -18.48 -17.81
C ALA A 788 4.64 -19.21 -16.54
N ALA A 789 5.21 -20.38 -16.25
CA ALA A 789 4.79 -21.21 -15.12
C ALA A 789 5.23 -20.65 -13.76
N GLY A 790 6.42 -20.04 -13.67
CA GLY A 790 6.93 -19.45 -12.44
C GLY A 790 7.91 -20.34 -11.66
N PRO A 791 7.90 -20.30 -10.30
CA PRO A 791 6.81 -19.82 -9.45
C PRO A 791 6.60 -18.30 -9.36
N ASN A 792 7.58 -17.45 -9.70
CA ASN A 792 7.52 -16.01 -9.39
C ASN A 792 7.74 -15.08 -10.59
N ARG A 793 8.40 -15.53 -11.66
CA ARG A 793 8.79 -14.72 -12.84
C ARG A 793 7.88 -14.93 -14.03
N GLY A 794 7.52 -13.81 -14.65
CA GLY A 794 6.91 -13.76 -15.98
C GLY A 794 7.93 -13.92 -17.12
N THR A 795 7.46 -13.82 -18.36
CA THR A 795 8.35 -13.79 -19.54
C THR A 795 8.02 -12.61 -20.46
N ALA A 796 9.05 -12.10 -21.11
CA ALA A 796 8.93 -11.17 -22.24
C ALA A 796 9.36 -11.91 -23.51
N PHE A 797 8.60 -12.93 -23.95
CA PHE A 797 9.00 -13.82 -25.02
C PHE A 797 9.20 -13.08 -26.35
N HIS A 798 10.37 -13.22 -26.95
CA HIS A 798 10.80 -12.52 -28.15
C HIS A 798 11.54 -13.47 -29.10
N ILE A 799 11.40 -13.26 -30.41
CA ILE A 799 12.19 -13.92 -31.45
C ILE A 799 13.00 -12.84 -32.18
N VAL A 800 14.32 -12.88 -32.03
CA VAL A 800 15.25 -11.96 -32.67
C VAL A 800 15.20 -12.18 -34.18
N GLY A 801 14.97 -11.10 -34.93
CA GLY A 801 14.82 -11.14 -36.38
C GLY A 801 13.42 -11.54 -36.87
N GLY A 802 12.48 -11.88 -35.97
CA GLY A 802 11.09 -12.18 -36.29
C GLY A 802 10.11 -11.10 -35.80
N GLN A 803 8.92 -11.08 -36.39
CA GLN A 803 7.78 -10.29 -35.91
C GLN A 803 6.53 -11.17 -35.89
N PHE A 804 5.69 -10.99 -34.86
CA PHE A 804 4.44 -11.70 -34.73
C PHE A 804 3.34 -10.94 -35.46
N ASP A 805 2.63 -11.61 -36.38
CA ASP A 805 1.44 -11.06 -37.01
C ASP A 805 0.14 -11.47 -36.29
N THR A 806 0.25 -12.42 -35.35
CA THR A 806 -0.86 -12.90 -34.53
C THR A 806 -0.37 -13.08 -33.11
N LEU A 807 -1.15 -12.56 -32.16
CA LEU A 807 -0.87 -12.65 -30.75
C LEU A 807 -2.16 -12.97 -30.01
N TYR A 808 -2.16 -14.08 -29.29
CA TYR A 808 -3.25 -14.51 -28.43
C TYR A 808 -2.74 -14.55 -26.99
N LYS A 809 -3.44 -13.92 -26.06
CA LYS A 809 -3.06 -13.83 -24.65
C LYS A 809 -4.28 -13.96 -23.75
N GLU A 810 -4.21 -14.83 -22.74
CA GLU A 810 -5.23 -14.96 -21.69
C GLU A 810 -6.66 -15.08 -22.24
N GLY A 811 -6.86 -15.97 -23.21
CA GLY A 811 -8.18 -16.22 -23.77
C GLY A 811 -8.59 -15.31 -24.95
N SER A 812 -7.78 -14.32 -25.32
CA SER A 812 -8.17 -13.27 -26.29
C SER A 812 -7.10 -12.98 -27.35
N TYR A 813 -7.51 -12.83 -28.61
CA TYR A 813 -6.67 -12.30 -29.68
C TYR A 813 -6.40 -10.80 -29.44
N ARG A 814 -5.12 -10.44 -29.35
CA ARG A 814 -4.64 -9.05 -29.25
C ARG A 814 -4.14 -8.52 -30.58
N LEU A 815 -3.70 -9.42 -31.44
CA LEU A 815 -3.30 -9.15 -32.80
C LEU A 815 -3.76 -10.30 -33.70
N GLN A 816 -4.21 -9.95 -34.90
CA GLN A 816 -4.59 -10.86 -35.97
C GLN A 816 -3.95 -10.39 -37.27
N PRO A 817 -3.81 -11.25 -38.29
CA PRO A 817 -3.13 -10.91 -39.54
C PRO A 817 -3.69 -9.62 -40.17
N GLY A 818 -2.79 -8.70 -40.49
CA GLY A 818 -3.10 -7.37 -41.01
C GLY A 818 -1.83 -6.54 -41.16
N SER A 819 -1.95 -5.20 -41.16
CA SER A 819 -0.80 -4.30 -41.30
C SER A 819 -0.03 -4.04 -39.99
N GLY A 820 -0.47 -4.63 -38.87
CA GLY A 820 0.15 -4.47 -37.56
C GLY A 820 1.00 -5.68 -37.17
N GLY A 821 2.02 -5.45 -36.34
CA GLY A 821 2.91 -6.50 -35.82
C GLY A 821 3.13 -6.36 -34.31
N SER A 822 3.55 -7.45 -33.67
CA SER A 822 4.03 -7.45 -32.28
C SER A 822 5.45 -8.01 -32.23
N GLN A 823 6.30 -7.41 -31.40
CA GLN A 823 7.67 -7.85 -31.18
C GLN A 823 7.82 -8.81 -29.99
N VAL A 824 6.91 -8.73 -29.01
CA VAL A 824 7.05 -9.43 -27.72
C VAL A 824 5.69 -9.96 -27.28
N LEU A 825 5.65 -11.20 -26.77
CA LEU A 825 4.55 -11.72 -25.98
C LEU A 825 4.90 -11.59 -24.50
N GLY A 826 4.41 -10.52 -23.87
CA GLY A 826 4.60 -10.29 -22.44
C GLY A 826 3.58 -11.07 -21.61
N LEU A 827 4.05 -11.94 -20.72
CA LEU A 827 3.24 -12.76 -19.82
C LEU A 827 3.70 -12.52 -18.38
N HIS A 828 2.74 -12.27 -17.47
CA HIS A 828 3.01 -12.39 -16.04
C HIS A 828 3.08 -13.87 -15.64
N THR A 829 3.56 -14.14 -14.43
CA THR A 829 3.55 -15.49 -13.85
C THR A 829 2.13 -16.08 -13.88
N ALA A 830 2.05 -17.38 -14.16
CA ALA A 830 0.83 -18.15 -14.42
C ALA A 830 0.01 -17.72 -15.67
N GLN A 831 0.48 -16.77 -16.48
CA GLN A 831 -0.18 -16.41 -17.75
C GLN A 831 0.35 -17.20 -18.94
N GLY A 832 -0.50 -17.35 -19.95
CA GLY A 832 -0.09 -17.94 -21.21
C GLY A 832 -0.77 -17.34 -22.44
N GLY A 833 -0.20 -17.68 -23.59
CA GLY A 833 -0.66 -17.23 -24.89
C GLY A 833 -0.04 -18.03 -26.03
N PHE A 834 -0.26 -17.56 -27.26
CA PHE A 834 0.53 -17.98 -28.41
C PHE A 834 0.83 -16.81 -29.34
N VAL A 835 1.90 -16.97 -30.11
CA VAL A 835 2.25 -16.10 -31.23
C VAL A 835 2.22 -16.89 -32.52
N GLU A 836 1.89 -16.24 -33.63
CA GLU A 836 2.13 -16.77 -34.97
C GLU A 836 2.93 -15.80 -35.81
N PHE A 837 3.77 -16.36 -36.67
CA PHE A 837 4.72 -15.64 -37.50
C PHE A 837 5.14 -16.51 -38.69
N GLU A 838 5.82 -15.87 -39.64
CA GLU A 838 6.50 -16.49 -40.77
C GLU A 838 7.93 -15.92 -40.81
N LEU A 839 8.92 -16.77 -41.09
CA LEU A 839 10.32 -16.36 -41.24
C LEU A 839 10.67 -16.35 -42.74
N PRO A 840 10.95 -15.17 -43.34
CA PRO A 840 11.04 -15.06 -44.80
C PRO A 840 12.34 -15.61 -45.39
N GLU A 841 13.38 -15.77 -44.56
CA GLU A 841 14.71 -16.17 -45.01
C GLU A 841 15.22 -17.39 -44.23
N PRO A 842 16.05 -18.24 -44.84
CA PRO A 842 16.73 -19.31 -44.12
C PRO A 842 17.73 -18.72 -43.12
N GLY A 843 17.84 -19.33 -41.95
CA GLY A 843 18.75 -18.82 -40.91
C GLY A 843 18.49 -19.40 -39.53
N SER A 844 19.28 -18.93 -38.56
CA SER A 844 19.07 -19.23 -37.14
C SER A 844 18.54 -17.97 -36.44
N TYR A 845 17.35 -18.09 -35.87
CA TYR A 845 16.62 -17.00 -35.22
C TYR A 845 16.55 -17.27 -33.72
N PRO A 846 17.31 -16.53 -32.90
CA PRO A 846 17.25 -16.69 -31.45
C PRO A 846 15.87 -16.36 -30.89
N PHE A 847 15.40 -17.16 -29.94
CA PHE A 847 14.25 -16.81 -29.10
C PHE A 847 14.66 -16.74 -27.63
N VAL A 848 14.11 -15.77 -26.91
CA VAL A 848 14.53 -15.41 -25.55
C VAL A 848 13.37 -14.95 -24.69
N SER A 849 13.57 -14.97 -23.37
CA SER A 849 12.94 -13.96 -22.50
C SER A 849 13.69 -12.64 -22.65
N HIS A 850 13.00 -11.56 -23.03
CA HIS A 850 13.60 -10.22 -23.13
C HIS A 850 13.79 -9.54 -21.75
N VAL A 851 13.48 -10.25 -20.66
CA VAL A 851 14.11 -9.99 -19.36
C VAL A 851 15.53 -10.54 -19.49
N MET A 852 16.48 -9.71 -19.90
CA MET A 852 17.76 -10.22 -20.42
C MET A 852 18.55 -11.09 -19.44
N VAL A 853 18.45 -10.81 -18.14
CA VAL A 853 19.07 -11.65 -17.11
C VAL A 853 18.45 -13.06 -17.04
N ASP A 854 17.22 -13.26 -17.51
CA ASP A 854 16.60 -14.59 -17.61
C ASP A 854 17.12 -15.34 -18.84
N ALA A 855 17.36 -14.64 -19.95
CA ALA A 855 18.02 -15.23 -21.12
C ALA A 855 19.45 -15.68 -20.77
N GLU A 856 20.19 -14.86 -20.04
CA GLU A 856 21.54 -15.18 -19.53
C GLU A 856 21.53 -16.36 -18.54
N ARG A 857 20.41 -16.59 -17.84
CA ARG A 857 20.19 -17.74 -16.94
C ARG A 857 19.70 -19.02 -17.64
N GLY A 858 19.53 -19.00 -18.96
CA GLY A 858 19.19 -20.19 -19.75
C GLY A 858 17.86 -20.12 -20.53
N ALA A 859 17.10 -19.02 -20.45
CA ALA A 859 15.84 -18.84 -21.18
C ALA A 859 16.14 -18.37 -22.62
N TYR A 860 16.89 -19.19 -23.35
CA TYR A 860 17.42 -18.93 -24.67
C TYR A 860 17.33 -20.19 -25.55
N GLY A 861 17.08 -20.00 -26.84
CA GLY A 861 17.05 -21.07 -27.82
C GLY A 861 17.12 -20.57 -29.25
N LEU A 862 17.20 -21.49 -30.22
CA LEU A 862 17.25 -21.16 -31.64
C LEU A 862 16.07 -21.81 -32.39
N LEU A 863 15.44 -21.03 -33.27
CA LEU A 863 14.69 -21.55 -34.41
C LEU A 863 15.64 -21.67 -35.60
N ARG A 864 15.63 -22.81 -36.27
CA ARG A 864 16.35 -23.01 -37.53
C ARG A 864 15.33 -23.04 -38.67
N ALA A 865 15.32 -21.95 -39.45
CA ALA A 865 14.52 -21.84 -40.65
C ALA A 865 15.28 -22.44 -41.83
N SER A 866 14.72 -23.49 -42.43
CA SER A 866 15.33 -24.23 -43.55
C SER A 866 14.33 -24.66 -44.61
#